data_AF-A0A8H6W1Z7-F1
#
_entry.id   AF-A0A8H6W1Z7-F1
#
_cell.length_a   1.000
_cell.length_b   1.000
_cell.length_c   1.000
_cell.angle_alpha   90.00
_cell.angle_beta   90.00
_cell.angle_gamma   90.00
#
_symmetry.space_group_name_H-M   'P 1'
#
loop_
_entity.id
_entity.type
_entity.pdbx_description
1 polymer ?
#
loop_
_entity_poly.entity_id
_entity_poly.type
_entity_poly.pdbx_seq_one_letter_code
_entity_poly.pdbx_strand_id
1 'polypeptide(L)'
;MPSYLFPSLAGFLAFFSLLSVVGFHVATLNVVDQLSPQGCRMSYMWESYVPQSRFDGTWTSLANRYSLQLYREHDGQGNHWGSDALKSLPVLFIPGNAGSWRQVRSIASSAARQYYHAPSSAAPEFRDRIRPLDFYAVEFNEDLSAFHGPTIEAQITYTARAIDYILSLYPPGTQIIVMGHSMGGVVATSLLSPEYNHTGNISTIITMSTPHKLPPARLDARIDAIYDLTRKVLALDPTPIVSLCGGATDLMIPSESCVLPESTSFRRTVFSSALEGAWTGVGHREMVWCHQVRWRIARAALEIDSASTSEMRALVLDRWLRDGHALPPLPHSTTAIPTNAEFLPVDMPLVLRNPHGEQTYLLPVPAASSTKFVILLSQGSIQPVSPQNPISLSASVFSCSGTTKDSLRCSEQPPSVLKLLPSPILGGPFPIPKEGSDESEGVVLFEADIDPNSSWVGVKMENGRGEGWIVGDFVPDEPVVNDVRTLQLFFGKVSISMPKSETYRSSFEFPNLLSNALVVYRVTPHHSALDQRCDPLFPPLLQHTSQPSETHYFPLLVPPERKILLHTHASAPHVQTHNVSAFGIKFAMYSSGPTGCLSPITTFDLSIDWSATFGRWASRYYTILPVWATGIVAWILFHAWGTSEAGAPVPTLEDSISIFLRKPLRRLLLLSALVSLCPLPEAFYLGNRGEPYFTAVAPLLVLISTGFVCTTWYLLRLLLWPLSKLGRLGRRDTTVHRSTVISMIFILLLIFLFVPWQVAFLGCWAIHLYNCAISQAHVRHFASIPDAVAIPLLRRDGEPQSVTPSHRPVAPPPPFVAGNHNHSMHILLFMTWLLPLAAPVLVVWVRTLAGAGLTTPFDGDHFVLSAAPFLVLVDFASWVGGPLFEKQRFERPMSVRWAFACVSGVSFLLGSRKPYLVFDLAKVAIGLVVVVRIGPRYWGRSSWAPV
;
A
#
# COMPACT_ATOMS: atom_id res chain seq x y z
N MET A 1 -30.72 2.78 44.84
CA MET A 1 -29.47 2.17 44.35
C MET A 1 -29.34 2.46 42.87
N PRO A 2 -28.27 3.13 42.42
CA PRO A 2 -28.20 3.61 41.06
C PRO A 2 -27.65 2.55 40.09
N SER A 3 -28.38 2.35 39.00
CA SER A 3 -28.11 1.46 37.87
C SER A 3 -26.94 1.95 37.01
N TYR A 4 -25.70 1.82 37.50
CA TYR A 4 -24.47 2.34 36.87
C TYR A 4 -23.59 1.30 36.16
N LEU A 5 -24.11 0.16 35.69
CA LEU A 5 -23.24 -0.90 35.13
C LEU A 5 -23.61 -1.44 33.73
N PHE A 6 -24.58 -0.83 33.03
CA PHE A 6 -24.75 -1.08 31.60
C PHE A 6 -24.44 0.20 30.80
N PRO A 7 -23.39 0.25 29.97
CA PRO A 7 -23.16 1.39 29.11
C PRO A 7 -24.34 1.55 28.15
N SER A 8 -24.77 2.80 27.91
CA SER A 8 -25.69 3.08 26.81
C SER A 8 -25.16 2.47 25.51
N LEU A 9 -26.02 2.07 24.57
CA LEU A 9 -25.58 1.47 23.29
C LEU A 9 -24.51 2.32 22.57
N ALA A 10 -24.60 3.65 22.69
CA ALA A 10 -23.59 4.58 22.20
C ALA A 10 -22.22 4.41 22.89
N GLY A 11 -22.21 4.27 24.23
CA GLY A 11 -20.99 4.01 25.00
C GLY A 11 -20.38 2.64 24.68
N PHE A 12 -21.21 1.61 24.53
CA PHE A 12 -20.74 0.28 24.11
C PHE A 12 -20.08 0.33 22.71
N LEU A 13 -20.74 0.94 21.73
CA LEU A 13 -20.19 1.05 20.36
C LEU A 13 -18.90 1.90 20.32
N ALA A 14 -18.84 2.98 21.10
CA ALA A 14 -17.64 3.80 21.23
C ALA A 14 -16.46 2.97 21.77
N PHE A 15 -16.66 2.24 22.87
CA PHE A 15 -15.64 1.36 23.45
C PHE A 15 -15.24 0.23 22.49
N PHE A 16 -16.22 -0.45 21.88
CA PHE A 16 -15.99 -1.50 20.89
C PHE A 16 -15.15 -1.01 19.71
N SER A 17 -15.41 0.21 19.21
CA SER A 17 -14.67 0.75 18.05
C SER A 17 -13.22 1.10 18.40
N LEU A 18 -12.98 1.64 19.60
CA LEU A 18 -11.63 1.90 20.11
C LEU A 18 -10.85 0.59 20.28
N LEU A 19 -11.45 -0.43 20.91
CA LEU A 19 -10.83 -1.73 21.09
C LEU A 19 -10.58 -2.44 19.76
N SER A 20 -11.51 -2.34 18.81
CA SER A 20 -11.36 -2.90 17.47
C SER A 20 -10.17 -2.30 16.74
N VAL A 21 -10.00 -0.98 16.76
CA VAL A 21 -8.85 -0.33 16.10
C VAL A 21 -7.53 -0.73 16.76
N VAL A 22 -7.47 -0.84 18.09
CA VAL A 22 -6.28 -1.35 18.77
C VAL A 22 -5.98 -2.79 18.34
N GLY A 23 -7.00 -3.67 18.32
CA GLY A 23 -6.85 -5.05 17.89
C GLY A 23 -6.37 -5.18 16.44
N PHE A 24 -6.97 -4.42 15.52
CA PHE A 24 -6.57 -4.35 14.11
C PHE A 24 -5.14 -3.81 13.93
N HIS A 25 -4.75 -2.81 14.73
CA HIS A 25 -3.39 -2.26 14.69
C HIS A 25 -2.35 -3.29 15.14
N VAL A 26 -2.58 -3.95 16.28
CA VAL A 26 -1.71 -5.04 16.78
C VAL A 26 -1.63 -6.18 15.76
N ALA A 27 -2.77 -6.59 15.21
CA ALA A 27 -2.83 -7.61 14.16
C ALA A 27 -2.00 -7.22 12.93
N THR A 28 -2.06 -5.96 12.50
CA THR A 28 -1.28 -5.43 11.36
C THR A 28 0.22 -5.43 11.63
N LEU A 29 0.65 -5.03 12.83
CA LEU A 29 2.08 -5.03 13.19
C LEU A 29 2.65 -6.45 13.21
N ASN A 30 1.91 -7.42 13.76
CA ASN A 30 2.34 -8.82 13.81
C ASN A 30 2.47 -9.48 12.42
N VAL A 31 1.77 -8.97 11.40
CA VAL A 31 1.84 -9.49 10.03
C VAL A 31 3.23 -9.30 9.42
N VAL A 32 3.92 -8.20 9.74
CA VAL A 32 5.24 -7.88 9.16
C VAL A 32 6.26 -8.97 9.44
N ASP A 33 6.30 -9.46 10.68
CA ASP A 33 7.29 -10.45 11.12
C ASP A 33 6.93 -11.88 10.72
N GLN A 34 5.64 -12.17 10.55
CA GLN A 34 5.15 -13.55 10.37
C GLN A 34 4.79 -13.88 8.92
N LEU A 35 4.26 -12.94 8.15
CA LEU A 35 3.70 -13.21 6.82
C LEU A 35 4.75 -13.24 5.73
N SER A 36 5.70 -12.30 5.79
CA SER A 36 6.88 -12.29 4.92
C SER A 36 8.07 -11.79 5.74
N PRO A 37 8.78 -12.71 6.43
CA PRO A 37 9.85 -12.34 7.34
C PRO A 37 10.99 -11.60 6.61
N GLN A 38 11.59 -10.64 7.31
CA GLN A 38 12.67 -9.82 6.78
C GLN A 38 14.05 -10.29 7.24
N GLY A 39 14.96 -10.47 6.29
CA GLY A 39 16.36 -10.82 6.50
C GLY A 39 17.35 -9.74 6.04
N CYS A 40 16.93 -8.49 5.86
CA CYS A 40 17.81 -7.46 5.29
C CYS A 40 19.10 -7.24 6.07
N ARG A 41 20.25 -7.50 5.42
CA ARG A 41 21.58 -7.12 5.92
C ARG A 41 21.81 -5.63 5.76
N MET A 42 22.35 -5.00 6.80
CA MET A 42 22.65 -3.57 6.80
C MET A 42 23.73 -3.23 5.75
N SER A 43 23.57 -2.07 5.11
CA SER A 43 24.54 -1.51 4.16
C SER A 43 25.33 -0.37 4.78
N TYR A 44 26.63 -0.31 4.51
CA TYR A 44 27.51 0.79 4.92
C TYR A 44 28.15 1.43 3.70
N MET A 45 28.41 2.74 3.78
CA MET A 45 28.92 3.56 2.68
C MET A 45 29.79 4.71 3.21
N TRP A 46 30.54 5.34 2.30
CA TRP A 46 31.27 6.58 2.52
C TRP A 46 30.78 7.61 1.50
N GLU A 47 29.70 8.31 1.88
CA GLU A 47 28.97 9.17 0.97
C GLU A 47 29.53 10.60 0.91
N SER A 48 29.60 11.14 -0.30
CA SER A 48 29.81 12.56 -0.59
C SER A 48 28.88 13.02 -1.70
N TYR A 49 28.54 14.30 -1.73
CA TYR A 49 27.58 14.86 -2.68
C TYR A 49 28.09 16.15 -3.29
N VAL A 50 27.91 16.25 -4.60
CA VAL A 50 28.23 17.44 -5.39
C VAL A 50 26.92 18.08 -5.85
N PRO A 51 26.53 19.24 -5.26
CA PRO A 51 25.36 19.98 -5.70
C PRO A 51 25.51 20.45 -7.15
N GLN A 52 24.48 20.23 -7.96
CA GLN A 52 24.45 20.65 -9.36
C GLN A 52 23.98 22.11 -9.47
N SER A 53 24.83 23.05 -9.04
CA SER A 53 24.49 24.48 -8.93
C SER A 53 24.18 25.18 -10.27
N ARG A 54 24.57 24.58 -11.41
CA ARG A 54 24.24 25.09 -12.75
C ARG A 54 22.84 24.70 -13.22
N PHE A 55 22.17 23.78 -12.52
CA PHE A 55 20.76 23.50 -12.75
C PHE A 55 19.91 24.52 -11.97
N ASP A 56 19.93 25.74 -12.47
CA ASP A 56 19.35 26.92 -11.83
C ASP A 56 18.05 27.40 -12.50
N GLY A 57 17.61 28.62 -12.18
CA GLY A 57 16.39 29.23 -12.71
C GLY A 57 16.35 29.36 -14.24
N THR A 58 17.48 29.21 -14.94
CA THR A 58 17.51 29.21 -16.41
C THR A 58 16.96 27.92 -17.00
N TRP A 59 17.04 26.80 -16.27
CA TRP A 59 16.53 25.51 -16.69
C TRP A 59 15.10 25.25 -16.22
N THR A 60 14.75 25.71 -15.02
CA THR A 60 13.43 25.48 -14.44
C THR A 60 13.06 26.54 -13.41
N SER A 61 11.82 27.00 -13.44
CA SER A 61 11.27 27.91 -12.42
C SER A 61 11.25 27.30 -11.02
N LEU A 62 11.36 25.97 -10.92
CA LEU A 62 11.35 25.21 -9.68
C LEU A 62 12.75 25.09 -9.04
N ALA A 63 13.80 25.69 -9.61
CA ALA A 63 15.17 25.59 -9.10
C ALA A 63 15.39 26.21 -7.70
N ASN A 64 14.51 27.13 -7.29
CA ASN A 64 14.52 27.67 -5.93
C ASN A 64 13.81 26.76 -4.92
N ARG A 65 12.98 25.83 -5.39
CA ARG A 65 12.23 24.88 -4.56
C ARG A 65 12.98 23.56 -4.44
N TYR A 66 13.52 23.04 -5.53
CA TYR A 66 14.13 21.71 -5.58
C TYR A 66 15.60 21.81 -5.98
N SER A 67 16.40 20.82 -5.57
CA SER A 67 17.82 20.75 -5.93
C SER A 67 18.18 19.40 -6.55
N LEU A 68 19.33 19.35 -7.21
CA LEU A 68 19.87 18.14 -7.83
C LEU A 68 21.26 17.86 -7.25
N GLN A 69 21.48 16.63 -6.81
CA GLN A 69 22.71 16.19 -6.16
C GLN A 69 23.38 15.09 -6.99
N LEU A 70 24.70 15.07 -7.04
CA LEU A 70 25.50 13.99 -7.64
C LEU A 70 26.24 13.23 -6.54
N TYR A 71 25.98 11.94 -6.41
CA TYR A 71 26.63 11.05 -5.44
C TYR A 71 28.09 10.78 -5.84
N ARG A 72 28.98 10.77 -4.85
CA ARG A 72 30.38 10.34 -4.96
C ARG A 72 30.74 9.43 -3.77
N GLU A 73 31.31 8.27 -4.06
CA GLU A 73 31.90 7.41 -3.02
C GLU A 73 33.32 7.93 -2.70
N HIS A 74 33.72 7.84 -1.43
CA HIS A 74 35.11 8.06 -1.03
C HIS A 74 35.69 6.87 -0.26
N ASP A 75 37.01 6.81 -0.11
CA ASP A 75 37.75 5.71 0.50
C ASP A 75 37.85 5.76 2.04
N GLY A 76 37.00 6.53 2.71
CA GLY A 76 37.11 6.81 4.15
C GLY A 76 38.27 7.74 4.55
N GLN A 77 39.21 8.02 3.66
CA GLN A 77 40.34 8.96 3.84
C GLN A 77 40.10 10.29 3.11
N GLY A 78 39.02 10.36 2.32
CA GLY A 78 38.56 11.58 1.64
C GLY A 78 38.87 11.59 0.14
N ASN A 79 39.51 10.56 -0.40
CA ASN A 79 39.74 10.47 -1.84
C ASN A 79 38.50 9.90 -2.54
N HIS A 80 38.00 10.64 -3.54
CA HIS A 80 36.84 10.22 -4.32
C HIS A 80 37.19 9.11 -5.31
N TRP A 81 36.24 8.19 -5.49
CA TRP A 81 36.36 7.11 -6.45
C TRP A 81 35.96 7.61 -7.84
N GLY A 82 36.91 7.63 -8.77
CA GLY A 82 36.71 8.09 -10.15
C GLY A 82 36.66 9.62 -10.30
N SER A 83 37.14 10.14 -11.44
CA SER A 83 37.27 11.59 -11.68
C SER A 83 36.79 12.11 -13.04
N ASP A 84 36.48 11.24 -14.02
CA ASP A 84 36.14 11.66 -15.39
C ASP A 84 34.67 11.39 -15.76
N ALA A 85 33.82 12.42 -15.65
CA ALA A 85 32.41 12.37 -16.06
C ALA A 85 32.21 12.08 -17.57
N LEU A 86 33.23 12.34 -18.41
CA LEU A 86 33.17 12.09 -19.86
C LEU A 86 33.18 10.60 -20.24
N LYS A 87 33.39 9.70 -19.26
CA LYS A 87 33.45 8.24 -19.46
C LYS A 87 32.42 7.47 -18.64
N SER A 88 31.49 8.13 -17.97
CA SER A 88 30.46 7.52 -17.13
C SER A 88 29.09 7.47 -17.82
N LEU A 89 28.17 6.72 -17.23
CA LEU A 89 26.75 6.67 -17.59
C LEU A 89 25.91 7.38 -16.54
N PRO A 90 24.97 8.27 -16.93
CA PRO A 90 24.09 8.92 -15.99
C PRO A 90 23.00 7.97 -15.48
N VAL A 91 22.75 8.05 -14.17
CA VAL A 91 21.60 7.45 -13.49
C VAL A 91 20.87 8.55 -12.73
N LEU A 92 19.55 8.66 -12.87
CA LEU A 92 18.73 9.58 -12.09
C LEU A 92 17.88 8.81 -11.09
N PHE A 93 18.08 9.11 -9.80
CA PHE A 93 17.25 8.60 -8.72
C PHE A 93 16.20 9.63 -8.29
N ILE A 94 14.97 9.14 -8.11
CA ILE A 94 13.81 9.93 -7.72
C ILE A 94 13.27 9.39 -6.38
N PRO A 95 13.33 10.18 -5.28
CA PRO A 95 12.90 9.74 -3.97
C PRO A 95 11.37 9.69 -3.84
N GLY A 96 10.91 9.00 -2.80
CA GLY A 96 9.50 8.84 -2.47
C GLY A 96 8.86 10.02 -1.74
N ASN A 97 7.60 9.83 -1.34
CA ASN A 97 6.87 10.75 -0.48
C ASN A 97 7.61 11.02 0.83
N ALA A 98 7.88 12.29 1.15
CA ALA A 98 8.71 12.69 2.29
C ALA A 98 10.10 12.01 2.35
N GLY A 99 10.61 11.57 1.20
CA GLY A 99 11.95 11.03 1.04
C GLY A 99 12.93 12.10 0.59
N SER A 100 14.19 11.96 0.99
CA SER A 100 15.30 12.79 0.51
C SER A 100 16.13 12.07 -0.54
N TRP A 101 16.94 12.82 -1.28
CA TRP A 101 17.92 12.29 -2.24
C TRP A 101 18.84 11.23 -1.62
N ARG A 102 19.04 11.27 -0.30
CA ARG A 102 19.85 10.31 0.47
C ARG A 102 19.35 8.88 0.37
N GLN A 103 18.13 8.62 -0.11
CA GLN A 103 17.63 7.25 -0.31
C GLN A 103 18.49 6.46 -1.32
N VAL A 104 19.13 7.12 -2.28
CA VAL A 104 19.96 6.46 -3.31
C VAL A 104 21.27 5.87 -2.77
N ARG A 105 21.76 6.39 -1.64
CA ARG A 105 23.14 6.22 -1.16
C ARG A 105 23.62 4.77 -1.13
N SER A 106 22.77 3.86 -0.68
CA SER A 106 23.12 2.45 -0.51
C SER A 106 23.26 1.73 -1.86
N ILE A 107 22.45 2.11 -2.85
CA ILE A 107 22.51 1.59 -4.22
C ILE A 107 23.74 2.17 -4.93
N ALA A 108 23.92 3.50 -4.88
CA ALA A 108 25.05 4.18 -5.52
C ALA A 108 26.39 3.70 -4.96
N SER A 109 26.50 3.54 -3.64
CA SER A 109 27.67 2.97 -2.99
C SER A 109 27.93 1.52 -3.43
N SER A 110 26.86 0.70 -3.55
CA SER A 110 27.00 -0.67 -4.05
C SER A 110 27.57 -0.71 -5.46
N ALA A 111 27.07 0.15 -6.35
CA ALA A 111 27.53 0.21 -7.74
C ALA A 111 29.01 0.65 -7.81
N ALA A 112 29.38 1.68 -7.04
CA ALA A 112 30.78 2.12 -6.96
C ALA A 112 31.71 1.02 -6.43
N ARG A 113 31.31 0.30 -5.38
CA ARG A 113 32.08 -0.79 -4.75
C ARG A 113 32.16 -2.07 -5.56
N GLN A 114 31.16 -2.36 -6.38
CA GLN A 114 31.23 -3.45 -7.35
C GLN A 114 32.16 -3.06 -8.51
N TYR A 115 32.05 -1.83 -9.02
CA TYR A 115 32.85 -1.40 -10.17
C TYR A 115 34.33 -1.19 -9.83
N TYR A 116 34.66 -0.55 -8.70
CA TYR A 116 36.03 -0.23 -8.30
C TYR A 116 36.53 -1.18 -7.20
N HIS A 117 37.61 -1.93 -7.49
CA HIS A 117 38.28 -2.78 -6.48
C HIS A 117 39.21 -1.96 -5.55
N ALA A 118 39.71 -0.82 -6.04
CA ALA A 118 40.47 0.17 -5.26
C ALA A 118 40.15 1.57 -5.82
N PRO A 119 40.46 2.66 -5.10
CA PRO A 119 40.24 4.02 -5.62
C PRO A 119 40.82 4.18 -7.03
N SER A 120 39.96 4.53 -7.98
CA SER A 120 40.30 4.71 -9.40
C SER A 120 40.79 3.46 -10.15
N SER A 121 40.63 2.26 -9.59
CA SER A 121 40.95 0.99 -10.24
C SER A 121 39.70 0.15 -10.45
N ALA A 122 39.30 -0.01 -11.72
CA ALA A 122 38.16 -0.83 -12.09
C ALA A 122 38.43 -2.32 -11.82
N ALA A 123 37.40 -3.05 -11.39
CA ALA A 123 37.46 -4.49 -11.26
C ALA A 123 37.77 -5.14 -12.62
N PRO A 124 38.57 -6.22 -12.67
CA PRO A 124 38.99 -6.85 -13.93
C PRO A 124 37.83 -7.28 -14.83
N GLU A 125 36.68 -7.65 -14.24
CA GLU A 125 35.47 -8.05 -14.96
C GLU A 125 34.79 -6.90 -15.74
N PHE A 126 34.97 -5.66 -15.29
CA PHE A 126 34.34 -4.47 -15.89
C PHE A 126 35.28 -3.65 -16.76
N ARG A 127 36.59 -3.80 -16.52
CA ARG A 127 37.63 -3.07 -17.24
C ARG A 127 37.44 -3.21 -18.75
N ASP A 128 37.43 -2.07 -19.44
CA ASP A 128 37.27 -1.93 -20.90
C ASP A 128 35.93 -2.44 -21.49
N ARG A 129 34.99 -2.91 -20.65
CA ARG A 129 33.68 -3.46 -21.07
C ARG A 129 32.49 -2.61 -20.68
N ILE A 130 32.52 -2.05 -19.47
CA ILE A 130 31.41 -1.30 -18.86
C ILE A 130 31.96 0.02 -18.32
N ARG A 131 31.16 1.08 -18.42
CA ARG A 131 31.45 2.40 -17.86
C ARG A 131 30.97 2.51 -16.40
N PRO A 132 31.64 3.31 -15.56
CA PRO A 132 31.15 3.62 -14.22
C PRO A 132 29.85 4.42 -14.29
N LEU A 133 29.06 4.37 -13.21
CA LEU A 133 27.78 5.07 -13.10
C LEU A 133 27.90 6.37 -12.32
N ASP A 134 27.27 7.43 -12.83
CA ASP A 134 27.07 8.70 -12.14
C ASP A 134 25.64 8.81 -11.62
N PHE A 135 25.47 8.64 -10.31
CA PHE A 135 24.16 8.71 -9.66
C PHE A 135 23.80 10.15 -9.31
N TYR A 136 22.93 10.74 -10.11
CA TYR A 136 22.20 11.95 -9.77
C TYR A 136 20.97 11.61 -8.94
N ALA A 137 20.59 12.49 -8.03
CA ALA A 137 19.39 12.36 -7.22
C ALA A 137 18.70 13.71 -7.04
N VAL A 138 17.40 13.76 -7.34
CA VAL A 138 16.58 14.96 -7.11
C VAL A 138 16.23 15.08 -5.62
N GLU A 139 16.22 16.31 -5.12
CA GLU A 139 15.77 16.67 -3.78
C GLU A 139 14.46 17.46 -3.87
N PHE A 140 13.40 16.89 -3.32
CA PHE A 140 12.08 17.50 -3.32
C PHE A 140 11.72 18.21 -2.01
N ASN A 141 12.70 18.60 -1.21
CA ASN A 141 12.55 19.08 0.17
C ASN A 141 11.69 18.17 1.04
N GLU A 142 11.77 16.86 0.77
CA GLU A 142 10.91 15.86 1.40
C GLU A 142 9.40 16.22 1.33
N ASP A 143 8.95 16.79 0.21
CA ASP A 143 7.55 17.12 -0.01
C ASP A 143 6.64 15.88 0.06
N LEU A 144 5.41 16.09 0.52
CA LEU A 144 4.40 15.05 0.75
C LEU A 144 3.58 14.71 -0.51
N SER A 145 4.24 14.14 -1.53
CA SER A 145 3.64 13.86 -2.85
C SER A 145 2.51 12.82 -2.86
N ALA A 146 2.39 11.97 -1.84
CA ALA A 146 1.33 10.97 -1.77
C ALA A 146 -0.06 11.58 -1.51
N PHE A 147 -0.13 12.81 -0.98
CA PHE A 147 -1.36 13.43 -0.51
C PHE A 147 -1.81 14.63 -1.35
N HIS A 148 -0.98 15.12 -2.28
CA HIS A 148 -1.23 16.39 -2.99
C HIS A 148 -0.82 16.30 -4.46
N GLY A 149 -1.80 16.46 -5.37
CA GLY A 149 -1.61 16.37 -6.82
C GLY A 149 -0.61 17.38 -7.40
N PRO A 150 -0.72 18.69 -7.12
CA PRO A 150 0.19 19.71 -7.64
C PRO A 150 1.63 19.49 -7.20
N THR A 151 1.85 18.90 -6.01
CA THR A 151 3.18 18.52 -5.58
C THR A 151 3.78 17.47 -6.51
N ILE A 152 3.04 16.41 -6.88
CA ILE A 152 3.58 15.41 -7.79
C ILE A 152 3.75 15.96 -9.21
N GLU A 153 2.86 16.82 -9.69
CA GLU A 153 3.00 17.51 -11.00
C GLU A 153 4.27 18.38 -11.05
N ALA A 154 4.56 19.13 -9.98
CA ALA A 154 5.79 19.89 -9.85
C ALA A 154 7.03 18.99 -9.83
N GLN A 155 6.97 17.84 -9.14
CA GLN A 155 8.04 16.84 -9.12
C GLN A 155 8.31 16.25 -10.52
N ILE A 156 7.26 15.92 -11.28
CA ILE A 156 7.39 15.45 -12.67
C ILE A 156 8.04 16.52 -13.55
N THR A 157 7.55 17.76 -13.47
CA THR A 157 8.08 18.89 -14.26
C THR A 157 9.54 19.19 -13.95
N TYR A 158 9.93 19.20 -12.67
CA TYR A 158 11.33 19.40 -12.28
C TYR A 158 12.23 18.26 -12.76
N THR A 159 11.76 17.02 -12.64
CA THR A 159 12.53 15.83 -13.03
C THR A 159 12.74 15.76 -14.54
N ALA A 160 11.73 16.12 -15.34
CA ALA A 160 11.87 16.23 -16.80
C ALA A 160 13.00 17.21 -17.18
N ARG A 161 13.02 18.40 -16.58
CA ARG A 161 14.09 19.38 -16.79
C ARG A 161 15.44 18.91 -16.26
N ALA A 162 15.47 18.12 -15.19
CA ALA A 162 16.70 17.54 -14.67
C ALA A 162 17.30 16.54 -15.65
N ILE A 163 16.49 15.74 -16.36
CA ILE A 163 16.96 14.85 -17.42
C ILE A 163 17.60 15.65 -18.55
N ASP A 164 16.93 16.70 -19.03
CA ASP A 164 17.47 17.59 -20.08
C ASP A 164 18.84 18.16 -19.67
N TYR A 165 18.95 18.68 -18.44
CA TYR A 165 20.20 19.21 -17.90
C TYR A 165 21.27 18.14 -17.80
N ILE A 166 20.98 16.98 -17.20
CA ILE A 166 21.96 15.91 -17.02
C ILE A 166 22.49 15.48 -18.39
N LEU A 167 21.62 15.18 -19.35
CA LEU A 167 22.04 14.73 -20.68
C LEU A 167 22.86 15.78 -21.44
N SER A 168 22.68 17.07 -21.16
CA SER A 168 23.53 18.13 -21.72
C SER A 168 25.00 18.09 -21.26
N LEU A 169 25.28 17.40 -20.15
CA LEU A 169 26.63 17.20 -19.62
C LEU A 169 27.36 16.01 -20.27
N TYR A 170 26.66 15.17 -21.03
CA TYR A 170 27.17 13.94 -21.63
C TYR A 170 27.22 14.04 -23.17
N PRO A 171 27.97 13.14 -23.85
CA PRO A 171 27.98 13.08 -25.31
C PRO A 171 26.57 12.93 -25.92
N PRO A 172 26.30 13.54 -27.09
CA PRO A 172 25.01 13.39 -27.77
C PRO A 172 24.62 11.94 -28.00
N GLY A 173 23.34 11.62 -27.79
CA GLY A 173 22.81 10.25 -27.91
C GLY A 173 22.97 9.38 -26.66
N THR A 174 23.56 9.92 -25.58
CA THR A 174 23.57 9.24 -24.28
C THR A 174 22.15 9.09 -23.75
N GLN A 175 21.81 7.89 -23.26
CA GLN A 175 20.55 7.61 -22.57
C GLN A 175 20.77 7.47 -21.07
N ILE A 176 19.75 7.78 -20.27
CA ILE A 176 19.79 7.78 -18.81
C ILE A 176 19.01 6.61 -18.21
N ILE A 177 19.53 5.99 -17.15
CA ILE A 177 18.79 5.03 -16.32
C ILE A 177 17.98 5.83 -15.29
N VAL A 178 16.68 5.56 -15.16
CA VAL A 178 15.85 6.22 -14.13
C VAL A 178 15.47 5.22 -13.06
N MET A 179 15.68 5.58 -11.79
CA MET A 179 15.30 4.79 -10.63
C MET A 179 14.30 5.57 -9.77
N GLY A 180 13.17 4.97 -9.45
CA GLY A 180 12.12 5.62 -8.66
C GLY A 180 11.74 4.81 -7.45
N HIS A 181 11.72 5.42 -6.27
CA HIS A 181 11.25 4.77 -5.04
C HIS A 181 9.88 5.31 -4.63
N SER A 182 8.93 4.44 -4.28
CA SER A 182 7.58 4.84 -3.83
C SER A 182 6.90 5.76 -4.84
N MET A 183 6.37 6.92 -4.43
CA MET A 183 5.82 7.94 -5.34
C MET A 183 6.84 8.44 -6.38
N GLY A 184 8.15 8.33 -6.14
CA GLY A 184 9.18 8.65 -7.12
C GLY A 184 9.18 7.74 -8.35
N GLY A 185 8.68 6.50 -8.24
CA GLY A 185 8.43 5.65 -9.41
C GLY A 185 7.20 6.06 -10.22
N VAL A 186 6.20 6.67 -9.57
CA VAL A 186 5.07 7.29 -10.27
C VAL A 186 5.55 8.52 -11.05
N VAL A 187 6.44 9.33 -10.45
CA VAL A 187 7.12 10.43 -11.14
C VAL A 187 7.92 9.88 -12.33
N ALA A 188 8.76 8.87 -12.12
CA ALA A 188 9.59 8.25 -13.17
C ALA A 188 8.78 7.79 -14.39
N THR A 189 7.68 7.06 -14.14
CA THR A 189 6.83 6.51 -15.20
C THR A 189 6.01 7.59 -15.91
N SER A 190 5.68 8.69 -15.24
CA SER A 190 4.97 9.82 -15.84
C SER A 190 5.81 10.60 -16.85
N LEU A 191 7.14 10.48 -16.80
CA LEU A 191 8.07 11.09 -17.78
C LEU A 191 7.94 10.51 -19.19
N LEU A 192 7.34 9.32 -19.32
CA LEU A 192 7.03 8.67 -20.59
C LEU A 192 5.75 9.23 -21.24
N SER A 193 5.03 10.11 -20.55
CA SER A 193 3.86 10.80 -21.12
C SER A 193 4.27 11.62 -22.36
N PRO A 194 3.41 11.70 -23.39
CA PRO A 194 3.64 12.56 -24.56
C PRO A 194 3.91 14.03 -24.22
N GLU A 195 3.44 14.50 -23.06
CA GLU A 195 3.69 15.85 -22.55
C GLU A 195 5.17 16.14 -22.28
N TYR A 196 5.92 15.13 -21.80
CA TYR A 196 7.34 15.28 -21.43
C TYR A 196 8.30 14.63 -22.45
N ASN A 197 7.82 13.67 -23.25
CA ASN A 197 8.51 13.11 -24.43
C ASN A 197 9.91 12.54 -24.18
N HIS A 198 10.12 11.80 -23.08
CA HIS A 198 11.42 11.20 -22.73
C HIS A 198 11.60 9.73 -23.13
N THR A 199 10.66 9.11 -23.86
CA THR A 199 10.72 7.69 -24.31
C THR A 199 12.02 7.32 -25.04
N GLY A 200 12.68 8.26 -25.74
CA GLY A 200 13.97 8.03 -26.40
C GLY A 200 15.21 8.37 -25.56
N ASN A 201 15.04 9.14 -24.48
CA ASN A 201 16.12 9.58 -23.60
C ASN A 201 16.39 8.59 -22.47
N ILE A 202 15.38 7.83 -22.06
CA ILE A 202 15.46 6.88 -20.94
C ILE A 202 15.79 5.48 -21.46
N SER A 203 16.88 4.89 -20.95
CA SER A 203 17.31 3.55 -21.36
C SER A 203 16.49 2.43 -20.70
N THR A 204 16.11 2.62 -19.44
CA THR A 204 15.26 1.74 -18.64
C THR A 204 14.76 2.45 -17.37
N ILE A 205 13.67 1.96 -16.78
CA ILE A 205 13.17 2.40 -15.47
C ILE A 205 13.18 1.24 -14.47
N ILE A 206 13.80 1.46 -13.31
CA ILE A 206 13.74 0.54 -12.17
C ILE A 206 12.91 1.20 -11.07
N THR A 207 11.71 0.69 -10.82
CA THR A 207 10.85 1.18 -9.75
C THR A 207 10.91 0.29 -8.52
N MET A 208 10.87 0.88 -7.34
CA MET A 208 11.02 0.20 -6.05
C MET A 208 9.85 0.57 -5.14
N SER A 209 9.11 -0.41 -4.62
CA SER A 209 7.91 -0.22 -3.79
C SER A 209 6.95 0.84 -4.35
N THR A 210 6.80 0.88 -5.68
CA THR A 210 6.03 1.92 -6.37
C THR A 210 4.58 1.49 -6.55
N PRO A 211 3.59 2.25 -6.07
CA PRO A 211 2.18 1.95 -6.28
C PRO A 211 1.77 2.25 -7.74
N HIS A 212 1.83 1.26 -8.64
CA HIS A 212 1.46 1.42 -10.05
C HIS A 212 -0.06 1.36 -10.29
N LYS A 213 -0.82 0.57 -9.51
CA LYS A 213 -2.27 0.36 -9.77
C LYS A 213 -3.20 1.27 -8.97
N LEU A 214 -2.84 1.56 -7.73
CA LEU A 214 -3.68 2.33 -6.80
C LEU A 214 -2.82 3.26 -5.94
N PRO A 215 -3.17 4.56 -5.86
CA PRO A 215 -2.44 5.48 -5.00
C PRO A 215 -2.66 5.15 -3.51
N PRO A 216 -1.62 5.33 -2.68
CA PRO A 216 -1.69 5.02 -1.25
C PRO A 216 -2.72 5.89 -0.52
N ALA A 217 -2.89 7.15 -0.94
CA ALA A 217 -3.92 8.05 -0.46
C ALA A 217 -4.74 8.61 -1.64
N ARG A 218 -6.07 8.52 -1.52
CA ARG A 218 -7.06 8.86 -2.57
C ARG A 218 -7.83 10.14 -2.20
N LEU A 219 -7.11 11.16 -1.77
CA LEU A 219 -7.69 12.40 -1.22
C LEU A 219 -7.71 13.56 -2.23
N ASP A 220 -7.09 13.39 -3.40
CA ASP A 220 -7.02 14.39 -4.46
C ASP A 220 -7.37 13.75 -5.80
N ALA A 221 -8.30 14.37 -6.54
CA ALA A 221 -8.75 13.89 -7.85
C ALA A 221 -7.63 13.93 -8.90
N ARG A 222 -6.66 14.84 -8.75
CA ARG A 222 -5.52 14.98 -9.69
C ARG A 222 -4.59 13.77 -9.64
N ILE A 223 -4.39 13.18 -8.45
CA ILE A 223 -3.59 11.96 -8.30
C ILE A 223 -4.26 10.79 -9.05
N ASP A 224 -5.57 10.63 -8.93
CA ASP A 224 -6.32 9.61 -9.69
C ASP A 224 -6.13 9.82 -11.21
N ALA A 225 -6.20 11.07 -11.68
CA ALA A 225 -6.01 11.40 -13.11
C ALA A 225 -4.60 11.04 -13.63
N ILE A 226 -3.56 11.28 -12.83
CA ILE A 226 -2.17 10.89 -13.17
C ILE A 226 -2.07 9.37 -13.31
N TYR A 227 -2.65 8.60 -12.39
CA TYR A 227 -2.62 7.14 -12.46
C TYR A 227 -3.38 6.60 -13.68
N ASP A 228 -4.52 7.21 -14.03
CA ASP A 228 -5.28 6.84 -15.22
C ASP A 228 -4.51 7.14 -16.53
N LEU A 229 -3.75 8.23 -16.57
CA LEU A 229 -2.86 8.57 -17.68
C LEU A 229 -1.68 7.60 -17.77
N THR A 230 -0.95 7.43 -16.67
CA THR A 230 0.25 6.57 -16.61
C THR A 230 -0.09 5.12 -16.96
N ARG A 231 -1.26 4.60 -16.55
CA ARG A 231 -1.72 3.27 -16.95
C ARG A 231 -1.80 3.09 -18.47
N LYS A 232 -2.27 4.12 -19.19
CA LYS A 232 -2.37 4.09 -20.66
C LYS A 232 -0.99 4.18 -21.31
N VAL A 233 -0.12 5.03 -20.77
CA VAL A 233 1.26 5.21 -21.25
C VAL A 233 2.05 3.90 -21.09
N LEU A 234 2.00 3.29 -19.91
CA LEU A 234 2.77 2.07 -19.61
C LEU A 234 2.36 0.87 -20.45
N ALA A 235 1.14 0.84 -20.98
CA ALA A 235 0.67 -0.21 -21.86
C ALA A 235 1.30 -0.13 -23.27
N LEU A 236 1.63 1.08 -23.74
CA LEU A 236 2.04 1.37 -25.12
C LEU A 236 3.54 1.65 -25.26
N ASP A 237 4.17 2.23 -24.24
CA ASP A 237 5.55 2.69 -24.31
C ASP A 237 6.56 1.50 -24.33
N PRO A 238 7.60 1.54 -25.18
CA PRO A 238 8.56 0.44 -25.34
C PRO A 238 9.71 0.43 -24.31
N THR A 239 9.95 1.52 -23.56
CA THR A 239 11.07 1.61 -22.61
C THR A 239 10.99 0.46 -21.61
N PRO A 240 12.02 -0.40 -21.42
CA PRO A 240 11.98 -1.50 -20.45
C PRO A 240 11.74 -1.02 -19.01
N ILE A 241 10.89 -1.72 -18.25
CA ILE A 241 10.60 -1.37 -16.84
C ILE A 241 10.56 -2.62 -15.97
N VAL A 242 11.29 -2.58 -14.84
CA VAL A 242 11.19 -3.55 -13.76
C VAL A 242 10.66 -2.88 -12.50
N SER A 243 9.67 -3.50 -11.86
CA SER A 243 9.13 -3.09 -10.57
C SER A 243 9.51 -4.10 -9.48
N LEU A 244 10.29 -3.65 -8.50
CA LEU A 244 10.64 -4.41 -7.31
C LEU A 244 9.64 -4.09 -6.18
N CYS A 245 9.01 -5.13 -5.63
CA CYS A 245 7.96 -5.01 -4.64
C CYS A 245 8.34 -5.68 -3.31
N GLY A 246 8.09 -5.02 -2.19
CA GLY A 246 8.45 -5.53 -0.85
C GLY A 246 7.58 -6.69 -0.33
N GLY A 247 6.44 -6.95 -0.98
CA GLY A 247 5.51 -8.00 -0.57
C GLY A 247 4.66 -7.61 0.62
N ALA A 248 4.37 -8.57 1.51
CA ALA A 248 3.52 -8.34 2.66
C ALA A 248 4.16 -7.51 3.79
N THR A 249 5.49 -7.38 3.78
CA THR A 249 6.29 -6.61 4.75
C THR A 249 6.13 -5.09 4.53
N ASP A 250 5.81 -4.66 3.31
CA ASP A 250 5.52 -3.26 3.01
C ASP A 250 4.10 -2.89 3.48
N LEU A 251 4.02 -2.23 4.65
CA LEU A 251 2.75 -1.76 5.21
C LEU A 251 2.23 -0.48 4.57
N MET A 252 3.06 0.25 3.81
CA MET A 252 2.66 1.51 3.17
C MET A 252 2.03 1.25 1.81
N ILE A 253 2.62 0.34 1.03
CA ILE A 253 2.17 -0.01 -0.32
C ILE A 253 1.73 -1.48 -0.33
N PRO A 254 0.40 -1.74 -0.37
CA PRO A 254 -0.13 -3.09 -0.53
C PRO A 254 0.47 -3.80 -1.75
N SER A 255 0.76 -5.09 -1.61
CA SER A 255 1.39 -5.96 -2.63
C SER A 255 0.71 -5.85 -3.99
N GLU A 256 -0.63 -5.90 -4.00
CA GLU A 256 -1.49 -5.77 -5.17
C GLU A 256 -1.36 -4.43 -5.92
N SER A 257 -0.95 -3.36 -5.22
CA SER A 257 -0.80 -2.02 -5.79
C SER A 257 0.53 -1.83 -6.52
N CYS A 258 1.55 -2.64 -6.20
CA CYS A 258 2.91 -2.51 -6.72
C CYS A 258 3.13 -3.18 -8.10
N VAL A 259 2.15 -3.96 -8.55
CA VAL A 259 2.22 -4.75 -9.79
C VAL A 259 2.06 -3.86 -11.03
N LEU A 260 2.98 -3.98 -11.99
CA LEU A 260 2.88 -3.30 -13.29
C LEU A 260 1.68 -3.83 -14.11
N PRO A 261 1.09 -3.00 -14.99
CA PRO A 261 0.12 -3.48 -15.97
C PRO A 261 0.77 -4.43 -16.98
N GLU A 262 -0.02 -5.35 -17.55
CA GLU A 262 0.40 -6.18 -18.68
C GLU A 262 0.68 -5.30 -19.91
N SER A 263 1.72 -5.63 -20.68
CA SER A 263 2.12 -4.92 -21.89
C SER A 263 2.84 -5.88 -22.85
N THR A 264 2.90 -5.52 -24.13
CA THR A 264 3.74 -6.16 -25.14
C THR A 264 5.23 -5.83 -24.97
N SER A 265 5.53 -4.69 -24.32
CA SER A 265 6.90 -4.26 -23.99
C SER A 265 7.41 -4.99 -22.76
N PHE A 266 8.74 -4.96 -22.53
CA PHE A 266 9.31 -5.60 -21.33
C PHE A 266 8.83 -4.91 -20.04
N ARG A 267 7.90 -5.56 -19.34
CA ARG A 267 7.37 -5.16 -18.04
C ARG A 267 7.49 -6.35 -17.10
N ARG A 268 8.35 -6.23 -16.08
CA ARG A 268 8.50 -7.30 -15.07
C ARG A 268 8.20 -6.77 -13.68
N THR A 269 7.30 -7.44 -12.97
CA THR A 269 7.11 -7.23 -11.52
C THR A 269 7.83 -8.35 -10.80
N VAL A 270 8.62 -8.03 -9.80
CA VAL A 270 9.43 -8.99 -9.04
C VAL A 270 9.29 -8.65 -7.57
N PHE A 271 8.80 -9.60 -6.78
CA PHE A 271 8.74 -9.43 -5.34
C PHE A 271 10.07 -9.83 -4.70
N SER A 272 10.51 -9.11 -3.68
CA SER A 272 11.79 -9.37 -3.00
C SER A 272 11.87 -10.75 -2.35
N SER A 273 10.72 -11.34 -2.01
CA SER A 273 10.61 -12.72 -1.52
C SER A 273 10.86 -13.78 -2.61
N ALA A 274 10.60 -13.42 -3.88
CA ALA A 274 10.80 -14.27 -5.05
C ALA A 274 12.16 -14.03 -5.73
N LEU A 275 12.70 -12.80 -5.60
CA LEU A 275 13.99 -12.39 -6.17
C LEU A 275 15.08 -13.39 -5.77
N GLU A 276 15.63 -14.11 -6.75
CA GLU A 276 16.63 -15.15 -6.54
C GLU A 276 17.84 -14.56 -5.81
N GLY A 277 18.34 -15.25 -4.78
CA GLY A 277 19.42 -14.80 -3.90
C GLY A 277 19.10 -13.61 -2.98
N ALA A 278 17.85 -13.14 -2.95
CA ALA A 278 17.36 -12.25 -1.90
C ALA A 278 16.39 -12.95 -0.96
N TRP A 279 15.33 -13.56 -1.52
CA TRP A 279 14.33 -14.40 -0.82
C TRP A 279 13.82 -13.84 0.52
N THR A 280 13.67 -12.51 0.60
CA THR A 280 13.32 -11.81 1.83
C THR A 280 12.14 -10.90 1.62
N GLY A 281 11.23 -10.86 2.59
CA GLY A 281 10.29 -9.75 2.71
C GLY A 281 11.05 -8.45 2.99
N VAL A 282 10.60 -7.34 2.43
CA VAL A 282 11.28 -6.04 2.57
C VAL A 282 10.26 -4.95 2.85
N GLY A 283 10.42 -4.26 3.98
CA GLY A 283 9.60 -3.10 4.33
C GLY A 283 9.78 -1.93 3.34
N HIS A 284 8.88 -0.95 3.44
CA HIS A 284 8.85 0.18 2.50
C HIS A 284 10.18 0.95 2.45
N ARG A 285 10.80 1.19 3.61
CA ARG A 285 12.03 1.99 3.69
C ARG A 285 13.26 1.12 3.40
N GLU A 286 13.17 -0.14 3.77
CA GLU A 286 14.18 -1.17 3.63
C GLU A 286 14.50 -1.43 2.15
N MET A 287 13.53 -1.23 1.26
CA MET A 287 13.67 -1.45 -0.19
C MET A 287 14.92 -0.81 -0.81
N VAL A 288 15.32 0.38 -0.32
CA VAL A 288 16.47 1.12 -0.90
C VAL A 288 17.81 0.82 -0.23
N TRP A 289 17.84 0.12 0.91
CA TRP A 289 19.09 -0.16 1.65
C TRP A 289 19.33 -1.63 1.98
N CYS A 290 18.30 -2.47 1.88
CA CYS A 290 18.40 -3.91 2.08
C CYS A 290 19.48 -4.47 1.16
N HIS A 291 20.53 -5.04 1.74
CA HIS A 291 21.71 -5.41 0.98
C HIS A 291 21.41 -6.40 -0.16
N GLN A 292 20.62 -7.43 0.14
CA GLN A 292 20.19 -8.46 -0.81
C GLN A 292 19.52 -7.89 -2.07
N VAL A 293 18.78 -6.79 -1.91
CA VAL A 293 18.06 -6.14 -3.01
C VAL A 293 18.95 -5.12 -3.72
N ARG A 294 19.53 -4.18 -2.96
CA ARG A 294 20.33 -3.07 -3.54
C ARG A 294 21.54 -3.58 -4.34
N TRP A 295 22.14 -4.70 -3.93
CA TRP A 295 23.33 -5.25 -4.58
C TRP A 295 22.98 -5.68 -6.01
N ARG A 296 21.82 -6.30 -6.19
CA ARG A 296 21.28 -6.75 -7.48
C ARG A 296 20.85 -5.59 -8.36
N ILE A 297 20.20 -4.58 -7.79
CA ILE A 297 19.86 -3.34 -8.51
C ILE A 297 21.12 -2.67 -9.06
N ALA A 298 22.15 -2.54 -8.22
CA ALA A 298 23.42 -1.94 -8.64
C ALA A 298 24.10 -2.75 -9.75
N ARG A 299 24.10 -4.08 -9.63
CA ARG A 299 24.67 -4.97 -10.65
C ARG A 299 23.92 -4.88 -11.97
N ALA A 300 22.58 -4.88 -11.93
CA ALA A 300 21.75 -4.68 -13.11
C ALA A 300 22.05 -3.34 -13.80
N ALA A 301 22.15 -2.25 -13.03
CA ALA A 301 22.44 -0.92 -13.56
C ALA A 301 23.82 -0.82 -14.22
N LEU A 302 24.84 -1.50 -13.68
CA LEU A 302 26.18 -1.55 -14.28
C LEU A 302 26.16 -2.29 -15.62
N GLU A 303 25.53 -3.45 -15.68
CA GLU A 303 25.58 -4.29 -16.89
C GLU A 303 24.66 -3.81 -18.02
N ILE A 304 23.71 -2.91 -17.74
CA ILE A 304 22.86 -2.27 -18.77
C ILE A 304 23.69 -1.51 -19.82
N ASP A 305 24.86 -0.98 -19.46
CA ASP A 305 25.76 -0.28 -20.41
C ASP A 305 26.14 -1.15 -21.60
N SER A 306 26.33 -2.45 -21.36
CA SER A 306 26.72 -3.40 -22.39
C SER A 306 25.60 -3.71 -23.40
N ALA A 307 24.37 -3.26 -23.14
CA ALA A 307 23.19 -3.56 -23.93
C ALA A 307 22.74 -2.35 -24.78
N SER A 308 22.91 -2.49 -26.11
CA SER A 308 22.57 -1.45 -27.09
C SER A 308 21.09 -1.40 -27.49
N THR A 309 20.35 -2.50 -27.31
CA THR A 309 18.94 -2.64 -27.69
C THR A 309 18.03 -2.82 -26.48
N SER A 310 16.74 -2.55 -26.63
CA SER A 310 15.75 -2.70 -25.56
C SER A 310 15.61 -4.15 -25.08
N GLU A 311 15.76 -5.09 -26.00
CA GLU A 311 15.69 -6.54 -25.80
C GLU A 311 16.90 -7.02 -25.01
N MET A 312 18.11 -6.58 -25.37
CA MET A 312 19.32 -6.93 -24.60
C MET A 312 19.25 -6.35 -23.17
N ARG A 313 18.70 -5.14 -23.00
CA ARG A 313 18.50 -4.54 -21.67
C ARG A 313 17.50 -5.33 -20.85
N ALA A 314 16.43 -5.81 -21.47
CA ALA A 314 15.47 -6.72 -20.85
C ALA A 314 16.15 -8.02 -20.38
N LEU A 315 17.07 -8.59 -21.16
CA LEU A 315 17.84 -9.77 -20.75
C LEU A 315 18.76 -9.49 -19.55
N VAL A 316 19.43 -8.34 -19.51
CA VAL A 316 20.26 -7.94 -18.36
C VAL A 316 19.40 -7.77 -17.10
N LEU A 317 18.24 -7.11 -17.23
CA LEU A 317 17.30 -6.91 -16.15
C LEU A 317 16.76 -8.24 -15.63
N ASP A 318 16.34 -9.14 -16.52
CA ASP A 318 15.86 -10.47 -16.15
C ASP A 318 16.97 -11.30 -15.48
N ARG A 319 18.21 -11.27 -15.98
CA ARG A 319 19.34 -11.97 -15.36
C ARG A 319 19.55 -11.59 -13.90
N TRP A 320 19.58 -10.29 -13.59
CA TRP A 320 19.94 -9.79 -12.25
C TRP A 320 18.75 -9.65 -11.30
N LEU A 321 17.54 -9.42 -11.85
CA LEU A 321 16.31 -9.18 -11.10
C LEU A 321 15.26 -10.28 -11.33
N ARG A 322 15.63 -11.50 -11.72
CA ARG A 322 14.71 -12.64 -11.89
C ARG A 322 14.09 -13.14 -10.59
N ASP A 323 12.88 -13.67 -10.73
CA ASP A 323 12.08 -14.33 -9.69
C ASP A 323 11.99 -15.87 -9.88
N GLY A 324 12.63 -16.40 -10.93
CA GLY A 324 12.67 -17.82 -11.24
C GLY A 324 11.37 -18.43 -11.81
N HIS A 325 10.38 -17.63 -12.20
CA HIS A 325 9.15 -18.14 -12.83
C HIS A 325 9.24 -18.26 -14.35
N ALA A 326 10.19 -17.56 -14.98
CA ALA A 326 10.47 -17.68 -16.41
C ALA A 326 11.80 -18.41 -16.63
N LEU A 327 11.86 -19.20 -17.70
CA LEU A 327 13.11 -19.84 -18.11
C LEU A 327 14.10 -18.77 -18.61
N PRO A 328 15.39 -18.84 -18.20
CA PRO A 328 16.40 -18.00 -18.80
C PRO A 328 16.60 -18.34 -20.28
N PRO A 329 17.17 -17.41 -21.09
CA PRO A 329 17.60 -17.72 -22.44
C PRO A 329 18.62 -18.86 -22.42
N LEU A 330 18.25 -20.01 -22.96
CA LEU A 330 19.14 -21.17 -23.00
C LEU A 330 20.22 -20.92 -24.08
N PRO A 331 21.52 -21.02 -23.73
CA PRO A 331 22.56 -20.96 -24.74
C PRO A 331 22.43 -22.15 -25.70
N HIS A 332 22.72 -21.94 -26.99
CA HIS A 332 22.94 -23.05 -27.92
C HIS A 332 24.28 -23.72 -27.58
N SER A 333 24.29 -24.57 -26.55
CA SER A 333 25.48 -25.30 -26.14
C SER A 333 25.57 -26.61 -26.93
N THR A 334 26.63 -26.77 -27.71
CA THR A 334 27.02 -28.07 -28.27
C THR A 334 27.86 -28.82 -27.25
N THR A 335 27.26 -29.25 -26.14
CA THR A 335 27.92 -30.11 -25.16
C THR A 335 28.18 -31.47 -25.81
N ALA A 336 29.42 -31.97 -25.72
CA ALA A 336 29.78 -33.25 -26.31
C ALA A 336 28.98 -34.40 -25.67
N ILE A 337 28.42 -35.27 -26.52
CA ILE A 337 27.66 -36.47 -26.16
C ILE A 337 28.52 -37.36 -25.24
N PRO A 338 27.95 -37.97 -24.19
CA PRO A 338 28.71 -38.74 -23.21
C PRO A 338 29.48 -39.91 -23.85
N THR A 339 30.80 -39.96 -23.64
CA THR A 339 31.69 -41.02 -24.16
C THR A 339 31.93 -42.16 -23.15
N ASN A 340 31.80 -41.89 -21.84
CA ASN A 340 31.86 -42.86 -20.76
C ASN A 340 30.70 -42.61 -19.77
N ALA A 341 29.73 -43.53 -19.76
CA ALA A 341 28.54 -43.43 -18.91
C ALA A 341 28.36 -44.66 -18.01
N GLU A 342 27.98 -44.39 -16.76
CA GLU A 342 27.59 -45.37 -15.75
C GLU A 342 26.08 -45.52 -15.72
N PHE A 343 25.59 -46.76 -15.75
CA PHE A 343 24.16 -47.07 -15.78
C PHE A 343 23.69 -47.34 -14.35
N LEU A 344 22.75 -46.52 -13.88
CA LEU A 344 22.15 -46.73 -12.56
C LEU A 344 21.01 -47.77 -12.63
N PRO A 345 20.81 -48.58 -11.57
CA PRO A 345 19.67 -49.47 -11.46
C PRO A 345 18.32 -48.75 -11.52
N VAL A 346 17.26 -49.50 -11.86
CA VAL A 346 15.88 -49.01 -11.80
C VAL A 346 15.54 -48.61 -10.35
N ASP A 347 14.80 -47.51 -10.20
CA ASP A 347 14.38 -46.94 -8.91
C ASP A 347 15.54 -46.52 -7.98
N MET A 348 16.77 -46.38 -8.51
CA MET A 348 17.90 -45.83 -7.77
C MET A 348 18.05 -44.33 -8.06
N PRO A 349 17.88 -43.45 -7.05
CA PRO A 349 18.08 -42.02 -7.24
C PRO A 349 19.56 -41.69 -7.45
N LEU A 350 19.83 -40.63 -8.21
CA LEU A 350 21.17 -40.05 -8.30
C LEU A 350 21.48 -39.34 -6.98
N VAL A 351 22.50 -39.78 -6.26
CA VAL A 351 22.98 -39.15 -5.02
C VAL A 351 24.50 -39.11 -5.02
N LEU A 352 25.06 -37.94 -5.30
CA LEU A 352 26.49 -37.68 -5.33
C LEU A 352 26.87 -36.73 -4.20
N ARG A 353 27.69 -37.20 -3.26
CA ARG A 353 28.27 -36.39 -2.19
C ARG A 353 29.75 -36.17 -2.49
N ASN A 354 30.21 -34.92 -2.42
CA ASN A 354 31.60 -34.54 -2.71
C ASN A 354 32.09 -35.09 -4.06
N PRO A 355 31.42 -34.73 -5.18
CA PRO A 355 31.75 -35.26 -6.50
C PRO A 355 33.18 -34.94 -6.96
N HIS A 356 33.83 -35.90 -7.62
CA HIS A 356 35.20 -35.78 -8.15
C HIS A 356 35.25 -36.09 -9.65
N GLY A 357 36.03 -35.31 -10.39
CA GLY A 357 36.31 -35.55 -11.82
C GLY A 357 35.13 -35.22 -12.75
N GLU A 358 35.10 -35.88 -13.90
CA GLU A 358 34.03 -35.82 -14.89
C GLU A 358 33.44 -37.23 -15.04
N GLN A 359 32.12 -37.36 -14.94
CA GLN A 359 31.41 -38.64 -15.02
C GLN A 359 29.98 -38.42 -15.53
N THR A 360 29.48 -39.34 -16.35
CA THR A 360 28.07 -39.34 -16.77
C THR A 360 27.32 -40.48 -16.11
N TYR A 361 26.14 -40.19 -15.54
CA TYR A 361 25.24 -41.17 -14.97
C TYR A 361 23.97 -41.26 -15.82
N LEU A 362 23.56 -42.46 -16.21
CA LEU A 362 22.35 -42.74 -16.97
C LEU A 362 21.31 -43.39 -16.05
N LEU A 363 20.17 -42.71 -15.87
CA LEU A 363 19.04 -43.20 -15.08
C LEU A 363 17.97 -43.78 -16.02
N PRO A 364 17.48 -45.00 -15.78
CA PRO A 364 16.45 -45.61 -16.61
C PRO A 364 15.12 -44.88 -16.41
N VAL A 365 14.45 -44.52 -17.52
CA VAL A 365 13.12 -43.89 -17.44
C VAL A 365 12.10 -44.91 -16.94
N PRO A 366 11.34 -44.62 -15.87
CA PRO A 366 10.34 -45.54 -15.35
C PRO A 366 9.23 -45.80 -16.37
N ALA A 367 8.67 -47.01 -16.40
CA ALA A 367 7.55 -47.36 -17.27
C ALA A 367 6.20 -46.71 -16.88
N ALA A 368 6.20 -45.85 -15.84
CA ALA A 368 5.01 -45.20 -15.31
C ALA A 368 4.54 -44.04 -16.21
N SER A 369 3.23 -43.75 -16.18
CA SER A 369 2.65 -42.59 -16.87
C SER A 369 3.14 -41.26 -16.26
N SER A 370 3.46 -40.29 -17.13
CA SER A 370 3.87 -38.89 -16.84
C SER A 370 4.77 -38.70 -15.61
N THR A 371 6.08 -38.79 -15.82
CA THR A 371 7.10 -38.50 -14.78
C THR A 371 7.91 -37.26 -15.14
N LYS A 372 8.21 -36.44 -14.13
CA LYS A 372 9.18 -35.36 -14.24
C LYS A 372 10.52 -35.80 -13.68
N PHE A 373 11.60 -35.37 -14.31
CA PHE A 373 12.93 -35.51 -13.73
C PHE A 373 13.29 -34.25 -12.94
N VAL A 374 13.71 -34.40 -11.69
CA VAL A 374 14.10 -33.29 -10.81
C VAL A 374 15.55 -33.50 -10.38
N ILE A 375 16.36 -32.44 -10.49
CA ILE A 375 17.73 -32.41 -9.99
C ILE A 375 17.95 -31.16 -9.14
N LEU A 376 18.63 -31.34 -8.01
CA LEU A 376 19.09 -30.31 -7.10
C LEU A 376 20.62 -30.36 -7.06
N LEU A 377 21.25 -29.23 -7.33
CA LEU A 377 22.71 -29.09 -7.34
C LEU A 377 23.12 -27.97 -6.38
N SER A 378 23.95 -28.27 -5.38
CA SER A 378 24.37 -27.26 -4.40
C SER A 378 25.53 -26.43 -4.90
N GLN A 379 25.41 -25.09 -4.82
CA GLN A 379 26.48 -24.11 -5.06
C GLN A 379 27.18 -24.13 -6.45
N GLY A 380 26.93 -25.11 -7.31
CA GLY A 380 27.52 -25.18 -8.66
C GLY A 380 26.61 -24.56 -9.72
N SER A 381 26.71 -25.05 -10.96
CA SER A 381 25.96 -24.51 -12.10
C SER A 381 25.24 -25.57 -12.95
N ILE A 382 24.05 -25.21 -13.42
CA ILE A 382 23.39 -25.82 -14.57
C ILE A 382 23.09 -24.67 -15.52
N GLN A 383 23.85 -24.59 -16.61
CA GLN A 383 23.86 -23.39 -17.45
C GLN A 383 22.45 -23.03 -17.97
N PRO A 384 22.07 -21.75 -18.00
CA PRO A 384 22.87 -20.56 -17.62
C PRO A 384 22.71 -20.12 -16.15
N VAL A 385 22.14 -20.97 -15.26
CA VAL A 385 21.84 -20.59 -13.87
C VAL A 385 22.93 -21.09 -12.91
N SER A 386 23.38 -20.18 -12.06
CA SER A 386 24.32 -20.45 -10.97
C SER A 386 24.17 -19.40 -9.88
N PRO A 387 24.64 -19.66 -8.64
CA PRO A 387 24.96 -18.60 -7.69
C PRO A 387 25.99 -17.61 -8.27
N GLN A 388 26.20 -16.48 -7.60
CA GLN A 388 27.13 -15.45 -8.09
C GLN A 388 28.58 -15.95 -8.22
N ASN A 389 29.06 -16.64 -7.19
CA ASN A 389 30.38 -17.28 -7.19
C ASN A 389 30.18 -18.79 -7.03
N PRO A 390 29.87 -19.51 -8.13
CA PRO A 390 29.64 -20.94 -8.05
C PRO A 390 30.93 -21.70 -7.77
N ILE A 391 30.84 -22.84 -7.10
CA ILE A 391 31.92 -23.82 -7.10
C ILE A 391 32.14 -24.36 -8.53
N SER A 392 33.29 -25.00 -8.78
CA SER A 392 33.64 -25.46 -10.13
C SER A 392 32.70 -26.53 -10.69
N LEU A 393 31.90 -27.19 -9.84
CA LEU A 393 30.96 -28.24 -10.21
C LEU A 393 29.89 -27.72 -11.18
N SER A 394 29.78 -28.37 -12.34
CA SER A 394 28.70 -28.13 -13.30
C SER A 394 28.00 -29.41 -13.69
N ALA A 395 26.71 -29.31 -14.01
CA ALA A 395 25.93 -30.43 -14.53
C ALA A 395 25.16 -30.06 -15.80
N SER A 396 25.02 -31.02 -16.70
CA SER A 396 24.16 -30.95 -17.89
C SER A 396 23.28 -32.20 -17.97
N VAL A 397 22.05 -32.03 -18.45
CA VAL A 397 21.03 -33.08 -18.49
C VAL A 397 20.69 -33.41 -19.94
N PHE A 398 20.63 -34.71 -20.24
CA PHE A 398 20.39 -35.24 -21.58
C PHE A 398 19.26 -36.26 -21.55
N SER A 399 18.51 -36.34 -22.64
CA SER A 399 17.59 -37.44 -22.91
C SER A 399 18.22 -38.36 -23.94
N CYS A 400 18.28 -39.64 -23.61
CA CYS A 400 19.01 -40.65 -24.37
C CYS A 400 18.10 -41.82 -24.78
N SER A 401 18.26 -42.27 -26.02
CA SER A 401 17.56 -43.44 -26.58
C SER A 401 18.59 -44.50 -26.99
N GLY A 402 18.31 -45.77 -26.69
CA GLY A 402 19.19 -46.89 -27.02
C GLY A 402 19.31 -47.94 -25.92
N THR A 403 19.63 -49.17 -26.30
CA THR A 403 19.72 -50.34 -25.41
C THR A 403 21.15 -50.76 -25.07
N THR A 404 22.15 -50.28 -25.81
CA THR A 404 23.57 -50.64 -25.63
C THR A 404 24.46 -49.40 -25.65
N LYS A 405 25.64 -49.47 -25.00
CA LYS A 405 26.63 -48.38 -24.94
C LYS A 405 26.99 -47.81 -26.32
N ASP A 406 27.05 -48.66 -27.36
CA ASP A 406 27.45 -48.29 -28.71
C ASP A 406 26.31 -47.69 -29.58
N SER A 407 25.06 -47.73 -29.11
CA SER A 407 23.88 -47.24 -29.85
C SER A 407 23.19 -46.03 -29.20
N LEU A 408 23.78 -45.47 -28.14
CA LEU A 408 23.18 -44.40 -27.35
C LEU A 408 23.12 -43.09 -28.15
N ARG A 409 21.90 -42.61 -28.41
CA ARG A 409 21.67 -41.29 -29.02
C ARG A 409 21.12 -40.35 -27.96
N CYS A 410 21.90 -39.34 -27.59
CA CYS A 410 21.52 -38.35 -26.60
C CYS A 410 21.33 -36.97 -27.23
N SER A 411 20.33 -36.25 -26.75
CA SER A 411 20.13 -34.82 -26.98
C SER A 411 20.00 -34.09 -25.65
N GLU A 412 20.40 -32.83 -25.60
CA GLU A 412 20.22 -32.00 -24.40
C GLU A 412 18.73 -31.92 -24.03
N GLN A 413 18.43 -32.10 -22.74
CA GLN A 413 17.06 -32.06 -22.25
C GLN A 413 16.71 -30.63 -21.83
N PRO A 414 15.74 -29.96 -22.47
CA PRO A 414 15.31 -28.63 -22.06
C PRO A 414 14.61 -28.69 -20.68
N PRO A 415 14.87 -27.73 -19.79
CA PRO A 415 14.16 -27.60 -18.53
C PRO A 415 12.74 -27.05 -18.73
N SER A 416 11.80 -27.56 -17.95
CA SER A 416 10.51 -26.93 -17.66
C SER A 416 10.65 -25.86 -16.57
N VAL A 417 11.56 -26.06 -15.61
CA VAL A 417 11.93 -25.11 -14.56
C VAL A 417 13.45 -25.11 -14.41
N LEU A 418 14.06 -23.93 -14.39
CA LEU A 418 15.49 -23.75 -14.09
C LEU A 418 15.69 -22.47 -13.28
N LYS A 419 16.02 -22.61 -12.00
CA LYS A 419 16.11 -21.50 -11.04
C LYS A 419 16.94 -21.83 -9.81
N LEU A 420 17.21 -20.81 -8.99
CA LEU A 420 17.80 -20.99 -7.65
C LEU A 420 16.72 -21.16 -6.57
N LEU A 421 16.94 -22.12 -5.67
CA LEU A 421 16.22 -22.28 -4.41
C LEU A 421 17.12 -21.84 -3.23
N PRO A 422 16.54 -21.24 -2.17
CA PRO A 422 17.29 -21.00 -0.95
C PRO A 422 17.64 -22.31 -0.24
N SER A 423 18.76 -22.30 0.48
CA SER A 423 19.23 -23.43 1.28
C SER A 423 19.27 -23.06 2.77
N PRO A 424 18.10 -23.03 3.47
CA PRO A 424 18.05 -22.60 4.86
C PRO A 424 18.79 -23.55 5.80
N ILE A 425 19.30 -23.01 6.91
CA ILE A 425 19.92 -23.80 7.97
C ILE A 425 18.85 -24.67 8.66
N LEU A 426 19.18 -25.95 8.89
CA LEU A 426 18.28 -26.89 9.56
C LEU A 426 17.87 -26.37 10.95
N GLY A 427 16.56 -26.33 11.24
CA GLY A 427 16.02 -25.83 12.51
C GLY A 427 16.08 -24.30 12.68
N GLY A 428 16.73 -23.58 11.76
CA GLY A 428 16.91 -22.14 11.80
C GLY A 428 15.76 -21.34 11.15
N PRO A 429 15.66 -20.04 11.44
CA PRO A 429 14.76 -19.14 10.74
C PRO A 429 15.23 -18.89 9.31
N PHE A 430 14.28 -18.73 8.39
CA PHE A 430 14.57 -18.27 7.02
C PHE A 430 13.57 -17.19 6.56
N PRO A 431 14.04 -16.09 5.96
CA PRO A 431 15.44 -15.66 5.88
C PRO A 431 16.05 -15.42 7.28
N ILE A 432 17.39 -15.44 7.37
CA ILE A 432 18.10 -15.20 8.62
C ILE A 432 17.92 -13.73 9.02
N PRO A 433 17.36 -13.40 10.20
CA PRO A 433 17.12 -12.01 10.59
C PRO A 433 18.40 -11.18 10.58
N LYS A 434 18.38 -10.02 9.93
CA LYS A 434 19.50 -9.05 9.80
C LYS A 434 20.74 -9.54 9.02
N GLU A 435 20.77 -10.79 8.58
CA GLU A 435 21.88 -11.36 7.79
C GLU A 435 21.42 -11.72 6.37
N GLY A 436 20.23 -12.30 6.24
CA GLY A 436 19.59 -12.65 4.98
C GLY A 436 20.31 -13.80 4.30
N SER A 437 20.30 -13.79 2.97
CA SER A 437 21.10 -14.70 2.14
C SER A 437 22.29 -13.97 1.53
N ASP A 438 23.37 -14.70 1.30
CA ASP A 438 24.53 -14.25 0.53
C ASP A 438 24.29 -14.41 -0.98
N GLU A 439 24.95 -13.59 -1.81
CA GLU A 439 24.83 -13.65 -3.27
C GLU A 439 25.31 -14.99 -3.87
N SER A 440 26.17 -15.71 -3.15
CA SER A 440 26.72 -17.02 -3.56
C SER A 440 25.96 -18.21 -2.97
N GLU A 441 24.92 -17.97 -2.17
CA GLU A 441 24.05 -19.02 -1.65
C GLU A 441 22.97 -19.42 -2.66
N GLY A 442 22.69 -20.72 -2.73
CA GLY A 442 21.59 -21.25 -3.52
C GLY A 442 21.83 -22.68 -3.99
N VAL A 443 20.73 -23.39 -4.20
CA VAL A 443 20.70 -24.70 -4.86
C VAL A 443 20.05 -24.52 -6.23
N VAL A 444 20.71 -24.97 -7.27
CA VAL A 444 20.16 -24.95 -8.63
C VAL A 444 19.12 -26.07 -8.73
N LEU A 445 17.87 -25.69 -8.99
CA LEU A 445 16.76 -26.58 -9.31
C LEU A 445 16.63 -26.67 -10.82
N PHE A 446 16.62 -27.89 -11.35
CA PHE A 446 16.21 -28.18 -12.71
C PHE A 446 15.10 -29.23 -12.69
N GLU A 447 13.98 -28.91 -13.35
CA GLU A 447 12.86 -29.84 -13.57
C GLU A 447 12.66 -30.00 -15.07
N ALA A 448 12.45 -31.21 -15.57
CA ALA A 448 12.18 -31.47 -16.98
C ALA A 448 11.05 -32.49 -17.17
N ASP A 449 10.18 -32.21 -18.15
CA ASP A 449 9.23 -33.16 -18.68
C ASP A 449 9.98 -34.16 -19.57
N ILE A 450 9.90 -35.45 -19.23
CA ILE A 450 10.63 -36.50 -19.93
C ILE A 450 9.72 -37.14 -20.97
N ASP A 451 10.22 -37.26 -22.20
CA ASP A 451 9.52 -37.99 -23.27
C ASP A 451 9.43 -39.48 -22.91
N PRO A 452 8.23 -40.09 -22.89
CA PRO A 452 8.05 -41.53 -22.62
C PRO A 452 8.84 -42.45 -23.55
N ASN A 453 9.25 -41.97 -24.74
CA ASN A 453 10.06 -42.74 -25.69
C ASN A 453 11.55 -42.74 -25.35
N SER A 454 12.00 -41.88 -24.43
CA SER A 454 13.38 -41.87 -23.95
C SER A 454 13.65 -43.08 -23.07
N SER A 455 14.74 -43.79 -23.32
CA SER A 455 15.11 -44.97 -22.51
C SER A 455 15.86 -44.56 -21.25
N TRP A 456 16.62 -43.46 -21.31
CA TRP A 456 17.47 -42.98 -20.21
C TRP A 456 17.46 -41.46 -20.10
N VAL A 457 17.62 -40.95 -18.87
CA VAL A 457 18.03 -39.57 -18.59
C VAL A 457 19.49 -39.58 -18.16
N GLY A 458 20.33 -38.87 -18.89
CA GLY A 458 21.75 -38.72 -18.60
C GLY A 458 22.04 -37.44 -17.83
N VAL A 459 22.75 -37.56 -16.71
CA VAL A 459 23.32 -36.42 -15.98
C VAL A 459 24.82 -36.46 -16.13
N LYS A 460 25.38 -35.50 -16.88
CA LYS A 460 26.82 -35.33 -17.03
C LYS A 460 27.30 -34.32 -15.99
N MET A 461 28.18 -34.78 -15.12
CA MET A 461 28.86 -33.97 -14.12
C MET A 461 30.26 -33.63 -14.60
N GLU A 462 30.64 -32.37 -14.47
CA GLU A 462 31.94 -31.86 -14.90
C GLU A 462 32.63 -31.08 -13.76
N ASN A 463 33.96 -31.06 -13.77
CA ASN A 463 34.79 -30.24 -12.88
C ASN A 463 34.58 -30.48 -11.37
N GLY A 464 34.27 -31.72 -10.96
CA GLY A 464 34.14 -32.09 -9.55
C GLY A 464 35.47 -32.03 -8.80
N ARG A 465 35.53 -31.25 -7.72
CA ARG A 465 36.72 -31.06 -6.86
C ARG A 465 36.56 -31.57 -5.43
N GLY A 466 35.51 -32.35 -5.14
CA GLY A 466 35.19 -32.83 -3.79
C GLY A 466 34.35 -31.87 -2.97
N GLU A 467 33.68 -30.89 -3.61
CA GLU A 467 32.82 -29.90 -2.97
C GLU A 467 31.38 -30.01 -3.50
N GLY A 468 30.41 -29.74 -2.64
CA GLY A 468 28.99 -29.76 -2.98
C GLY A 468 28.39 -31.17 -3.13
N TRP A 469 27.17 -31.21 -3.64
CA TRP A 469 26.40 -32.42 -3.88
C TRP A 469 25.44 -32.25 -5.07
N ILE A 470 25.07 -33.39 -5.66
CA ILE A 470 24.04 -33.49 -6.70
C ILE A 470 23.07 -34.57 -6.25
N VAL A 471 21.78 -34.25 -6.22
CA VAL A 471 20.73 -35.25 -6.04
C VAL A 471 19.68 -35.12 -7.12
N GLY A 472 19.12 -36.22 -7.59
CA GLY A 472 18.04 -36.17 -8.56
C GLY A 472 17.37 -37.51 -8.80
N ASP A 473 16.10 -37.47 -9.18
CA ASP A 473 15.30 -38.66 -9.42
C ASP A 473 14.03 -38.30 -10.21
N PHE A 474 13.29 -39.32 -10.63
CA PHE A 474 11.97 -39.18 -11.22
C PHE A 474 10.92 -38.95 -10.13
N VAL A 475 10.06 -37.96 -10.33
CA VAL A 475 8.92 -37.66 -9.47
C VAL A 475 7.62 -37.78 -10.26
N PRO A 476 6.52 -38.21 -9.62
CA PRO A 476 5.20 -38.13 -10.23
C PRO A 476 4.87 -36.68 -10.61
N ASP A 477 4.35 -36.47 -11.82
CA ASP A 477 3.95 -35.14 -12.27
C ASP A 477 2.60 -34.69 -11.68
N GLU A 478 1.73 -35.65 -11.36
CA GLU A 478 0.38 -35.36 -10.85
C GLU A 478 0.41 -34.74 -9.44
N PRO A 479 -0.21 -33.57 -9.23
CA PRO A 479 -0.31 -32.96 -7.91
C PRO A 479 -1.32 -33.67 -7.02
N VAL A 480 -1.11 -33.59 -5.71
CA VAL A 480 -2.12 -33.97 -4.71
C VAL A 480 -3.21 -32.90 -4.68
N VAL A 481 -4.35 -33.19 -5.29
CA VAL A 481 -5.52 -32.30 -5.30
C VAL A 481 -6.37 -32.55 -4.06
N ASN A 482 -6.73 -31.49 -3.35
CA ASN A 482 -7.63 -31.57 -2.20
C ASN A 482 -8.78 -30.57 -2.34
N ASP A 483 -10.02 -31.07 -2.24
CA ASP A 483 -11.25 -30.29 -2.47
C ASP A 483 -11.69 -29.39 -1.30
N VAL A 484 -10.86 -29.20 -0.27
CA VAL A 484 -11.15 -28.34 0.88
C VAL A 484 -11.60 -26.95 0.45
N ARG A 485 -12.66 -26.45 1.08
CA ARG A 485 -13.26 -25.14 0.79
C ARG A 485 -12.94 -24.14 1.88
N THR A 486 -12.81 -22.86 1.54
CA THR A 486 -12.55 -21.79 2.52
C THR A 486 -13.57 -21.76 3.66
N LEU A 487 -14.86 -22.05 3.39
CA LEU A 487 -15.90 -22.12 4.44
C LEU A 487 -15.63 -23.22 5.48
N GLN A 488 -15.05 -24.35 5.08
CA GLN A 488 -14.72 -25.45 6.01
C GLN A 488 -13.62 -25.05 7.00
N LEU A 489 -12.76 -24.11 6.60
CA LEU A 489 -11.63 -23.61 7.40
C LEU A 489 -12.02 -22.42 8.31
N PHE A 490 -13.25 -21.93 8.24
CA PHE A 490 -13.68 -20.72 8.96
C PHE A 490 -13.66 -20.89 10.48
N PHE A 491 -14.06 -22.07 10.98
CA PHE A 491 -14.12 -22.39 12.41
C PHE A 491 -13.27 -23.61 12.80
N GLY A 492 -12.48 -24.16 11.88
CA GLY A 492 -11.77 -25.42 12.09
C GLY A 492 -10.46 -25.52 11.33
N LYS A 493 -9.90 -26.73 11.34
CA LYS A 493 -8.69 -27.11 10.62
C LYS A 493 -8.95 -28.41 9.87
N VAL A 494 -8.26 -28.59 8.75
CA VAL A 494 -8.29 -29.83 7.96
C VAL A 494 -6.89 -30.41 7.92
N SER A 495 -6.75 -31.67 8.32
CA SER A 495 -5.48 -32.39 8.26
C SER A 495 -5.35 -33.08 6.90
N ILE A 496 -4.21 -32.88 6.25
CA ILE A 496 -3.90 -33.43 4.93
C ILE A 496 -2.70 -34.36 5.09
N SER A 497 -2.82 -35.57 4.53
CA SER A 497 -1.75 -36.57 4.55
C SER A 497 -0.75 -36.31 3.44
N MET A 498 0.53 -36.54 3.75
CA MET A 498 1.59 -36.52 2.75
C MET A 498 1.49 -37.76 1.84
N PRO A 499 1.97 -37.67 0.58
CA PRO A 499 2.15 -38.85 -0.28
C PRO A 499 2.97 -39.93 0.43
N LYS A 500 2.64 -41.21 0.19
CA LYS A 500 3.36 -42.34 0.81
C LYS A 500 4.78 -42.53 0.26
N SER A 501 5.07 -42.01 -0.92
CA SER A 501 6.40 -42.05 -1.54
C SER A 501 7.20 -40.82 -1.13
N GLU A 502 8.39 -41.03 -0.56
CA GLU A 502 9.36 -39.96 -0.32
C GLU A 502 9.90 -39.47 -1.67
N THR A 503 9.55 -38.24 -2.07
CA THR A 503 9.94 -37.67 -3.36
C THR A 503 10.73 -36.37 -3.17
N TYR A 504 11.54 -36.03 -4.17
CA TYR A 504 12.28 -34.76 -4.21
C TYR A 504 11.36 -33.54 -4.35
N ARG A 505 10.14 -33.76 -4.86
CA ARG A 505 9.11 -32.75 -5.07
C ARG A 505 7.73 -33.33 -4.84
N SER A 506 6.94 -32.66 -4.01
CA SER A 506 5.52 -32.93 -3.81
C SER A 506 4.72 -31.67 -4.09
N SER A 507 3.76 -31.73 -5.01
CA SER A 507 2.90 -30.58 -5.35
C SER A 507 1.50 -30.76 -4.77
N PHE A 508 0.95 -29.70 -4.20
CA PHE A 508 -0.38 -29.68 -3.61
C PHE A 508 -1.24 -28.60 -4.27
N GLU A 509 -2.47 -28.96 -4.64
CA GLU A 509 -3.43 -28.04 -5.25
C GLU A 509 -4.74 -28.00 -4.47
N PHE A 510 -5.17 -26.77 -4.16
CA PHE A 510 -6.39 -26.48 -3.43
C PHE A 510 -7.30 -25.60 -4.29
N PRO A 511 -8.04 -26.19 -5.25
CA PRO A 511 -8.80 -25.44 -6.26
C PRO A 511 -9.94 -24.60 -5.65
N ASN A 512 -10.50 -25.03 -4.52
CA ASN A 512 -11.67 -24.39 -3.89
C ASN A 512 -11.32 -23.39 -2.77
N LEU A 513 -10.03 -23.09 -2.57
CA LEU A 513 -9.60 -22.06 -1.62
C LEU A 513 -9.58 -20.69 -2.29
N LEU A 514 -10.17 -19.71 -1.61
CA LEU A 514 -10.20 -18.32 -2.03
C LEU A 514 -8.78 -17.75 -2.08
N SER A 515 -8.40 -17.21 -3.24
CA SER A 515 -7.14 -16.54 -3.52
C SER A 515 -7.37 -15.02 -3.52
N ASN A 516 -7.34 -14.42 -2.32
CA ASN A 516 -7.64 -13.02 -2.10
C ASN A 516 -6.73 -12.41 -1.01
N ALA A 517 -6.35 -11.14 -1.19
CA ALA A 517 -5.51 -10.34 -0.30
C ALA A 517 -6.03 -10.23 1.15
N LEU A 518 -7.31 -10.49 1.37
CA LEU A 518 -8.00 -10.37 2.65
C LEU A 518 -8.02 -11.67 3.47
N VAL A 519 -7.50 -12.80 2.97
CA VAL A 519 -7.48 -14.08 3.70
C VAL A 519 -6.05 -14.61 3.76
N VAL A 520 -5.66 -15.10 4.93
CA VAL A 520 -4.36 -15.75 5.15
C VAL A 520 -4.59 -17.14 5.71
N TYR A 521 -4.00 -18.14 5.05
CA TYR A 521 -4.03 -19.52 5.52
C TYR A 521 -2.77 -19.84 6.33
N ARG A 522 -2.86 -20.81 7.22
CA ARG A 522 -1.76 -21.33 8.02
C ARG A 522 -1.58 -22.81 7.73
N VAL A 523 -0.34 -23.19 7.46
CA VAL A 523 0.11 -24.58 7.41
C VAL A 523 0.81 -24.91 8.72
N THR A 524 0.43 -26.00 9.36
CA THR A 524 1.11 -26.51 10.58
C THR A 524 1.56 -27.94 10.31
N PRO A 525 2.85 -28.17 10.00
CA PRO A 525 3.36 -29.51 9.77
C PRO A 525 3.39 -30.30 11.09
N HIS A 526 3.04 -31.59 11.03
CA HIS A 526 3.15 -32.51 12.16
C HIS A 526 4.37 -33.40 11.98
N HIS A 527 5.30 -33.31 12.92
CA HIS A 527 6.55 -34.06 12.90
C HIS A 527 6.46 -35.31 13.77
N SER A 528 6.91 -36.46 13.26
CA SER A 528 7.33 -37.59 14.08
C SER A 528 8.69 -37.26 14.74
N ALA A 529 9.05 -37.95 15.83
CA ALA A 529 10.26 -37.63 16.58
C ALA A 529 11.51 -37.68 15.68
N LEU A 530 12.24 -36.56 15.58
CA LEU A 530 13.49 -36.50 14.80
C LEU A 530 14.49 -37.52 15.35
N ASP A 531 15.00 -38.38 14.47
CA ASP A 531 16.13 -39.23 14.81
C ASP A 531 17.39 -38.35 14.92
N GLN A 532 18.04 -38.35 16.09
CA GLN A 532 19.15 -37.43 16.43
C GLN A 532 20.41 -37.61 15.56
N ARG A 533 20.42 -38.60 14.65
CA ARG A 533 21.57 -38.93 13.77
C ARG A 533 21.40 -38.46 12.32
N CYS A 534 20.38 -37.67 12.02
CA CYS A 534 20.09 -37.27 10.64
C CYS A 534 20.72 -35.93 10.23
N ASP A 535 21.40 -35.91 9.08
CA ASP A 535 21.86 -34.69 8.39
C ASP A 535 21.42 -34.71 6.90
N PRO A 536 20.27 -34.11 6.54
CA PRO A 536 19.75 -34.10 5.17
C PRO A 536 20.59 -33.18 4.27
N LEU A 537 20.84 -33.58 3.02
CA LEU A 537 21.57 -32.75 2.05
C LEU A 537 20.82 -31.45 1.72
N PHE A 538 19.48 -31.54 1.64
CA PHE A 538 18.59 -30.40 1.44
C PHE A 538 17.40 -30.49 2.41
N PRO A 539 17.27 -29.56 3.36
CA PRO A 539 16.18 -29.57 4.33
C PRO A 539 14.83 -29.33 3.63
N PRO A 540 13.73 -29.88 4.17
CA PRO A 540 12.41 -29.78 3.57
C PRO A 540 11.94 -28.32 3.52
N LEU A 541 11.64 -27.86 2.30
CA LEU A 541 11.32 -26.47 2.01
C LEU A 541 9.97 -26.37 1.31
N LEU A 542 9.03 -25.64 1.91
CA LEU A 542 7.76 -25.31 1.27
C LEU A 542 7.93 -24.04 0.44
N GLN A 543 7.65 -24.14 -0.85
CA GLN A 543 7.54 -23.02 -1.79
C GLN A 543 6.07 -22.72 -2.05
N HIS A 544 5.63 -21.52 -1.67
CA HIS A 544 4.27 -21.02 -1.92
C HIS A 544 4.29 -19.85 -2.88
N THR A 545 3.47 -19.90 -3.93
CA THR A 545 3.38 -18.82 -4.93
C THR A 545 2.07 -18.05 -4.72
N SER A 546 2.18 -16.86 -4.13
CA SER A 546 1.05 -16.00 -3.71
C SER A 546 0.39 -15.26 -4.88
N GLN A 547 1.17 -14.98 -5.93
CA GLN A 547 0.81 -14.38 -7.21
C GLN A 547 1.87 -14.85 -8.24
N PRO A 548 1.63 -14.88 -9.58
CA PRO A 548 2.64 -15.31 -10.55
C PRO A 548 4.03 -14.65 -10.48
N SER A 549 4.19 -13.53 -9.78
CA SER A 549 5.46 -12.83 -9.54
C SER A 549 5.93 -12.83 -8.07
N GLU A 550 5.17 -13.44 -7.15
CA GLU A 550 5.48 -13.50 -5.72
C GLU A 550 5.54 -14.97 -5.24
N THR A 551 6.71 -15.38 -4.80
CA THR A 551 6.95 -16.69 -4.17
C THR A 551 7.57 -16.47 -2.80
N HIS A 552 7.22 -17.35 -1.86
CA HIS A 552 7.74 -17.40 -0.50
C HIS A 552 8.27 -18.80 -0.19
N TYR A 553 9.31 -18.85 0.62
CA TYR A 553 9.99 -20.09 0.98
C TYR A 553 9.97 -20.26 2.50
N PHE A 554 9.44 -21.39 2.96
CA PHE A 554 9.27 -21.68 4.38
C PHE A 554 9.96 -23.00 4.71
N PRO A 555 10.99 -23.00 5.58
CA PRO A 555 11.51 -24.25 6.11
C PRO A 555 10.36 -24.97 6.83
N LEU A 556 10.31 -26.30 6.74
CA LEU A 556 9.25 -27.07 7.37
C LEU A 556 9.61 -27.54 8.79
N LEU A 557 10.90 -27.56 9.15
CA LEU A 557 11.40 -27.96 10.47
C LEU A 557 11.70 -26.72 11.31
N VAL A 558 10.65 -26.03 11.78
CA VAL A 558 10.76 -24.73 12.46
C VAL A 558 10.26 -24.82 13.90
N PRO A 559 10.81 -24.03 14.84
CA PRO A 559 10.23 -23.92 16.17
C PRO A 559 8.71 -23.61 16.16
N PRO A 560 7.93 -24.11 17.13
CA PRO A 560 6.47 -23.99 17.17
C PRO A 560 5.95 -22.53 17.13
N GLU A 561 6.78 -21.58 17.51
CA GLU A 561 6.46 -20.15 17.56
C GLU A 561 6.36 -19.50 16.18
N ARG A 562 7.01 -20.07 15.15
CA ARG A 562 7.01 -19.52 13.80
C ARG A 562 5.89 -20.15 12.98
N LYS A 563 5.02 -19.30 12.46
CA LYS A 563 3.88 -19.72 11.65
C LYS A 563 4.26 -19.75 10.18
N ILE A 564 3.87 -20.81 9.47
CA ILE A 564 3.91 -20.86 8.01
C ILE A 564 2.60 -20.30 7.51
N LEU A 565 2.64 -19.07 6.99
CA LEU A 565 1.47 -18.33 6.54
C LEU A 565 1.46 -18.24 5.02
N LEU A 566 0.37 -18.68 4.42
CA LEU A 566 0.13 -18.61 2.97
C LEU A 566 -0.85 -17.47 2.71
N HIS A 567 -0.35 -16.28 2.34
CA HIS A 567 -1.19 -15.23 1.76
C HIS A 567 -1.27 -15.35 0.26
N THR A 568 -2.29 -14.76 -0.31
CA THR A 568 -2.39 -14.54 -1.75
C THR A 568 -2.77 -13.09 -1.97
N HIS A 569 -2.58 -12.56 -3.17
CA HIS A 569 -3.08 -11.25 -3.54
C HIS A 569 -3.51 -11.19 -5.01
N ALA A 570 -3.93 -12.35 -5.52
CA ALA A 570 -4.53 -12.54 -6.84
C ALA A 570 -5.76 -11.65 -7.06
N SER A 571 -6.54 -11.40 -6.01
CA SER A 571 -7.65 -10.44 -5.95
C SER A 571 -7.57 -9.56 -4.71
N ALA A 572 -7.97 -8.29 -4.82
CA ALA A 572 -7.91 -7.34 -3.72
C ALA A 572 -8.93 -6.21 -3.87
N PRO A 573 -9.33 -5.55 -2.77
CA PRO A 573 -10.25 -4.41 -2.81
C PRO A 573 -9.77 -3.31 -3.76
N HIS A 574 -10.66 -2.89 -4.67
CA HIS A 574 -10.43 -1.78 -5.60
C HIS A 574 -9.31 -1.97 -6.64
N VAL A 575 -8.70 -3.16 -6.74
CA VAL A 575 -7.66 -3.46 -7.73
C VAL A 575 -8.25 -4.28 -8.85
N GLN A 576 -8.14 -3.78 -10.09
CA GLN A 576 -8.54 -4.50 -11.29
C GLN A 576 -7.66 -5.71 -11.52
N THR A 577 -8.29 -6.87 -11.46
CA THR A 577 -7.68 -8.15 -11.82
C THR A 577 -8.31 -8.65 -13.10
N HIS A 578 -7.49 -8.65 -14.15
CA HIS A 578 -7.78 -9.36 -15.39
C HIS A 578 -7.03 -10.69 -15.33
N ASN A 579 -7.66 -11.76 -15.81
CA ASN A 579 -7.04 -13.07 -16.08
C ASN A 579 -6.56 -13.91 -14.87
N VAL A 580 -6.78 -13.48 -13.62
CA VAL A 580 -6.41 -14.30 -12.44
C VAL A 580 -7.67 -14.90 -11.79
N SER A 581 -7.67 -16.21 -11.61
CA SER A 581 -8.75 -16.92 -10.91
C SER A 581 -8.88 -16.42 -9.46
N ALA A 582 -10.12 -16.19 -9.00
CA ALA A 582 -10.40 -15.84 -7.61
C ALA A 582 -10.18 -17.01 -6.63
N PHE A 583 -10.01 -18.22 -7.16
CA PHE A 583 -9.82 -19.45 -6.40
C PHE A 583 -8.60 -20.23 -6.89
N GLY A 584 -8.00 -21.00 -5.99
CA GLY A 584 -6.84 -21.81 -6.25
C GLY A 584 -5.63 -21.36 -5.44
N ILE A 585 -5.14 -22.25 -4.59
CA ILE A 585 -3.84 -22.12 -3.92
C ILE A 585 -3.00 -23.32 -4.28
N LYS A 586 -1.74 -23.07 -4.64
CA LYS A 586 -0.78 -24.12 -5.00
C LYS A 586 0.51 -23.87 -4.25
N PHE A 587 1.08 -24.94 -3.69
CA PHE A 587 2.43 -24.90 -3.17
C PHE A 587 3.15 -26.23 -3.46
N ALA A 588 4.47 -26.17 -3.49
CA ALA A 588 5.33 -27.33 -3.67
C ALA A 588 6.21 -27.49 -2.42
N MET A 589 6.52 -28.74 -2.08
CA MET A 589 7.51 -29.06 -1.06
C MET A 589 8.70 -29.74 -1.74
N TYR A 590 9.90 -29.21 -1.51
CA TYR A 590 11.16 -29.75 -2.00
C TYR A 590 11.95 -30.39 -0.87
N SER A 591 12.67 -31.47 -1.18
CA SER A 591 13.53 -32.16 -0.23
C SER A 591 14.64 -32.94 -0.93
N SER A 592 15.64 -33.45 -0.19
CA SER A 592 16.65 -34.37 -0.73
C SER A 592 16.16 -35.83 -0.92
N GLY A 593 14.85 -36.09 -0.91
CA GLY A 593 14.27 -37.40 -1.20
C GLY A 593 14.58 -38.47 -0.12
N PRO A 594 14.48 -39.77 -0.47
CA PRO A 594 14.55 -40.89 0.49
C PRO A 594 15.91 -41.11 1.16
N THR A 595 16.93 -40.37 0.74
CA THR A 595 18.27 -40.38 1.34
C THR A 595 18.49 -39.23 2.33
N GLY A 596 17.55 -38.29 2.42
CA GLY A 596 17.41 -37.40 3.58
C GLY A 596 16.48 -38.06 4.58
N CYS A 597 16.72 -37.92 5.89
CA CYS A 597 15.93 -38.65 6.90
C CYS A 597 14.57 -37.97 7.14
N LEU A 598 13.77 -37.92 6.08
CA LEU A 598 12.47 -37.28 6.04
C LEU A 598 11.34 -38.27 6.29
N SER A 599 11.43 -38.96 7.44
CA SER A 599 10.27 -39.52 8.12
C SER A 599 9.49 -38.57 9.08
N PRO A 600 9.73 -37.24 9.23
CA PRO A 600 9.02 -36.47 10.23
C PRO A 600 7.62 -36.04 9.76
N ILE A 601 7.42 -35.57 8.52
CA ILE A 601 6.12 -34.96 8.15
C ILE A 601 5.18 -36.01 7.56
N THR A 602 4.29 -36.52 8.39
CA THR A 602 3.25 -37.48 7.95
C THR A 602 1.97 -36.77 7.50
N THR A 603 1.64 -35.66 8.17
CA THR A 603 0.44 -34.86 7.95
C THR A 603 0.74 -33.39 8.20
N PHE A 604 -0.07 -32.50 7.64
CA PHE A 604 -0.08 -31.09 8.02
C PHE A 604 -1.52 -30.59 8.16
N ASP A 605 -1.73 -29.66 9.10
CA ASP A 605 -3.01 -29.00 9.28
C ASP A 605 -3.07 -27.70 8.46
N LEU A 606 -4.19 -27.50 7.77
CA LEU A 606 -4.55 -26.26 7.10
C LEU A 606 -5.67 -25.55 7.89
N SER A 607 -5.51 -24.27 8.17
CA SER A 607 -6.52 -23.42 8.84
C SER A 607 -6.44 -21.96 8.38
N ILE A 608 -7.43 -21.13 8.71
CA ILE A 608 -7.32 -19.66 8.54
C ILE A 608 -6.59 -19.06 9.75
N ASP A 609 -5.58 -18.22 9.51
CA ASP A 609 -4.99 -17.41 10.60
C ASP A 609 -5.77 -16.09 10.72
N TRP A 610 -6.67 -16.04 11.69
CA TRP A 610 -7.54 -14.87 11.91
C TRP A 610 -6.77 -13.61 12.29
N SER A 611 -5.64 -13.74 13.01
CA SER A 611 -4.80 -12.59 13.37
C SER A 611 -4.19 -11.96 12.12
N ALA A 612 -3.58 -12.76 11.25
CA ALA A 612 -3.02 -12.27 10.00
C ALA A 612 -4.13 -11.73 9.07
N THR A 613 -5.25 -12.44 8.96
CA THR A 613 -6.44 -12.05 8.18
C THR A 613 -6.97 -10.66 8.60
N PHE A 614 -7.15 -10.40 9.90
CA PHE A 614 -7.58 -9.08 10.38
C PHE A 614 -6.53 -7.98 10.12
N GLY A 615 -5.24 -8.28 10.23
CA GLY A 615 -4.17 -7.35 9.87
C GLY A 615 -4.21 -6.93 8.39
N ARG A 616 -4.61 -7.85 7.50
CA ARG A 616 -4.85 -7.52 6.08
C ARG A 616 -6.04 -6.60 5.90
N TRP A 617 -7.14 -6.77 6.64
CA TRP A 617 -8.33 -5.92 6.50
C TRP A 617 -8.03 -4.47 6.90
N ALA A 618 -7.32 -4.28 8.00
CA ALA A 618 -7.00 -2.95 8.54
C ALA A 618 -6.20 -2.09 7.54
N SER A 619 -5.18 -2.68 6.92
CA SER A 619 -4.32 -2.00 5.94
C SER A 619 -5.02 -1.64 4.63
N ARG A 620 -6.11 -2.32 4.24
CA ARG A 620 -6.87 -2.03 3.01
C ARG A 620 -8.07 -1.10 3.21
N TYR A 621 -8.69 -1.12 4.40
CA TYR A 621 -9.95 -0.41 4.66
C TYR A 621 -9.84 0.83 5.55
N TYR A 622 -8.63 1.27 5.92
CA TYR A 622 -8.43 2.38 6.86
C TYR A 622 -9.13 3.70 6.43
N THR A 623 -9.18 4.00 5.12
CA THR A 623 -9.84 5.21 4.59
C THR A 623 -11.37 5.17 4.65
N ILE A 624 -11.97 3.97 4.76
CA ILE A 624 -13.43 3.81 4.80
C ILE A 624 -14.00 4.41 6.09
N LEU A 625 -13.29 4.27 7.21
CA LEU A 625 -13.80 4.71 8.51
C LEU A 625 -14.21 6.19 8.56
N PRO A 626 -13.34 7.17 8.21
CA PRO A 626 -13.72 8.58 8.20
C PRO A 626 -14.76 8.91 7.12
N VAL A 627 -14.73 8.22 5.99
CA VAL A 627 -15.68 8.45 4.89
C VAL A 627 -17.10 7.99 5.26
N TRP A 628 -17.25 6.78 5.79
CA TRP A 628 -18.54 6.27 6.23
C TRP A 628 -19.05 6.97 7.48
N ALA A 629 -18.16 7.39 8.40
CA ALA A 629 -18.54 8.25 9.52
C ALA A 629 -19.13 9.60 9.03
N THR A 630 -18.54 10.21 7.99
CA THR A 630 -19.11 11.39 7.32
C THR A 630 -20.51 11.10 6.77
N GLY A 631 -20.68 9.94 6.11
CA GLY A 631 -21.97 9.52 5.58
C GLY A 631 -23.05 9.29 6.64
N ILE A 632 -22.68 8.73 7.80
CA ILE A 632 -23.56 8.56 8.97
C ILE A 632 -23.98 9.93 9.51
N VAL A 633 -23.03 10.86 9.68
CA VAL A 633 -23.33 12.20 10.19
C VAL A 633 -24.19 13.00 9.22
N ALA A 634 -23.96 12.88 7.90
CA ALA A 634 -24.82 13.48 6.88
C ALA A 634 -26.26 12.95 6.96
N TRP A 635 -26.44 11.64 7.23
CA TRP A 635 -27.77 11.06 7.46
C TRP A 635 -28.42 11.61 8.74
N ILE A 636 -27.67 11.71 9.85
CA ILE A 636 -28.16 12.27 11.12
C ILE A 636 -28.63 13.72 10.91
N LEU A 637 -27.86 14.52 10.17
CA LEU A 637 -28.21 15.90 9.81
C LEU A 637 -29.47 15.96 8.92
N PHE A 638 -29.54 15.11 7.89
CA PHE A 638 -30.71 14.99 7.02
C PHE A 638 -32.00 14.68 7.79
N HIS A 639 -31.93 13.77 8.76
CA HIS A 639 -33.08 13.39 9.58
C HIS A 639 -33.47 14.51 10.56
N ALA A 640 -32.51 15.11 11.27
CA ALA A 640 -32.75 16.19 12.22
C ALA A 640 -33.37 17.44 11.57
N TRP A 641 -33.00 17.74 10.32
CA TRP A 641 -33.63 18.82 9.57
C TRP A 641 -35.00 18.43 9.01
N GLY A 642 -35.19 17.16 8.66
CA GLY A 642 -36.50 16.64 8.27
C GLY A 642 -37.54 16.78 9.39
N THR A 643 -37.16 16.53 10.65
CA THR A 643 -38.06 16.72 11.80
C THR A 643 -38.39 18.20 12.02
N SER A 644 -37.40 19.08 11.87
CA SER A 644 -37.60 20.54 11.95
C SER A 644 -38.55 21.06 10.87
N GLU A 645 -38.38 20.61 9.62
CA GLU A 645 -39.24 21.00 8.51
C GLU A 645 -40.68 20.48 8.61
N ALA A 646 -40.91 19.42 9.40
CA ALA A 646 -42.25 18.91 9.69
C ALA A 646 -42.97 19.68 10.81
N GLY A 647 -42.32 20.71 11.38
CA GLY A 647 -42.88 21.56 12.44
C GLY A 647 -42.53 21.13 13.86
N ALA A 648 -41.70 20.09 14.04
CA ALA A 648 -41.21 19.68 15.36
C ALA A 648 -39.95 20.48 15.75
N PRO A 649 -39.63 20.63 17.05
CA PRO A 649 -38.36 21.22 17.46
C PRO A 649 -37.18 20.39 16.95
N VAL A 650 -36.08 21.06 16.63
CA VAL A 650 -34.83 20.39 16.20
C VAL A 650 -34.35 19.51 17.36
N PRO A 651 -34.18 18.19 17.17
CA PRO A 651 -33.71 17.30 18.21
C PRO A 651 -32.30 17.69 18.69
N THR A 652 -31.95 17.35 19.92
CA THR A 652 -30.55 17.50 20.36
C THR A 652 -29.66 16.53 19.59
N LEU A 653 -28.36 16.79 19.53
CA LEU A 653 -27.44 15.87 18.86
C LEU A 653 -27.42 14.48 19.51
N GLU A 654 -27.55 14.42 20.84
CA GLU A 654 -27.67 13.18 21.61
C GLU A 654 -28.94 12.40 21.22
N ASP A 655 -30.07 13.09 21.10
CA ASP A 655 -31.32 12.48 20.65
C ASP A 655 -31.21 11.96 19.22
N SER A 656 -30.65 12.74 18.29
CA SER A 656 -30.46 12.33 16.89
C SER A 656 -29.56 11.11 16.74
N ILE A 657 -28.46 11.04 17.51
CA ILE A 657 -27.61 9.84 17.58
C ILE A 657 -28.43 8.67 18.14
N SER A 658 -29.18 8.86 19.23
CA SER A 658 -30.02 7.80 19.81
C SER A 658 -31.08 7.28 18.83
N ILE A 659 -31.67 8.17 18.02
CA ILE A 659 -32.64 7.82 16.97
C ILE A 659 -31.96 6.97 15.89
N PHE A 660 -30.76 7.37 15.44
CA PHE A 660 -29.98 6.60 14.48
C PHE A 660 -29.65 5.19 14.99
N LEU A 661 -29.20 5.07 16.25
CA LEU A 661 -28.81 3.80 16.86
C LEU A 661 -29.95 2.80 17.03
N ARG A 662 -31.22 3.21 16.89
CA ARG A 662 -32.40 2.34 17.00
C ARG A 662 -32.67 1.59 15.68
N LYS A 663 -33.69 2.03 14.92
CA LYS A 663 -34.12 1.36 13.68
C LYS A 663 -33.17 1.63 12.48
N PRO A 664 -32.64 2.85 12.28
CA PRO A 664 -31.78 3.17 11.13
C PRO A 664 -30.50 2.34 11.10
N LEU A 665 -29.77 2.24 12.22
CA LEU A 665 -28.56 1.42 12.30
C LEU A 665 -28.84 -0.03 11.92
N ARG A 666 -29.90 -0.65 12.45
CA ARG A 666 -30.28 -2.03 12.11
C ARG A 666 -30.55 -2.21 10.61
N ARG A 667 -31.27 -1.25 9.99
CA ARG A 667 -31.51 -1.25 8.54
C ARG A 667 -30.22 -1.07 7.75
N LEU A 668 -29.34 -0.18 8.20
CA LEU A 668 -28.05 0.06 7.56
C LEU A 668 -27.14 -1.18 7.65
N LEU A 669 -27.13 -1.89 8.78
CA LEU A 669 -26.38 -3.14 8.94
C LEU A 669 -26.88 -4.21 7.96
N LEU A 670 -28.21 -4.41 7.87
CA LEU A 670 -28.80 -5.34 6.91
C LEU A 670 -28.49 -4.92 5.46
N LEU A 671 -28.67 -3.64 5.13
CA LEU A 671 -28.38 -3.12 3.80
C LEU A 671 -26.89 -3.25 3.46
N SER A 672 -26.00 -3.02 4.42
CA SER A 672 -24.55 -3.13 4.23
C SER A 672 -24.14 -4.57 3.88
N ALA A 673 -24.74 -5.56 4.54
CA ALA A 673 -24.55 -6.97 4.18
C ALA A 673 -25.12 -7.30 2.80
N LEU A 674 -26.34 -6.84 2.50
CA LEU A 674 -26.99 -7.10 1.20
C LEU A 674 -26.22 -6.47 0.03
N VAL A 675 -25.77 -5.22 0.18
CA VAL A 675 -24.98 -4.53 -0.85
C VAL A 675 -23.60 -5.18 -1.03
N SER A 676 -23.00 -5.73 0.05
CA SER A 676 -21.74 -6.49 -0.03
C SER A 676 -21.86 -7.78 -0.84
N LEU A 677 -23.07 -8.34 -0.97
CA LEU A 677 -23.37 -9.51 -1.81
C LEU A 677 -23.69 -9.14 -3.27
N CYS A 678 -23.94 -7.86 -3.57
CA CYS A 678 -24.19 -7.42 -4.92
C CYS A 678 -22.88 -7.42 -5.74
N PRO A 679 -22.87 -7.94 -6.97
CA PRO A 679 -21.69 -7.97 -7.83
C PRO A 679 -21.41 -6.59 -8.46
N LEU A 680 -21.11 -5.61 -7.61
CA LEU A 680 -20.77 -4.25 -8.02
C LEU A 680 -19.35 -4.17 -8.59
N PRO A 681 -19.07 -3.22 -9.51
CA PRO A 681 -17.70 -3.00 -9.97
C PRO A 681 -16.77 -2.63 -8.81
N GLU A 682 -15.48 -2.96 -8.92
CA GLU A 682 -14.50 -2.76 -7.84
C GLU A 682 -14.32 -1.31 -7.38
N ALA A 683 -14.71 -0.34 -8.22
CA ALA A 683 -14.69 1.07 -7.87
C ALA A 683 -15.77 1.44 -6.82
N PHE A 684 -16.73 0.55 -6.55
CA PHE A 684 -17.85 0.78 -5.65
C PHE A 684 -17.70 0.01 -4.33
N TYR A 685 -18.32 0.56 -3.29
CA TYR A 685 -18.52 -0.04 -1.98
C TYR A 685 -17.22 -0.61 -1.36
N LEU A 686 -17.12 -1.90 -1.08
CA LEU A 686 -15.89 -2.51 -0.53
C LEU A 686 -14.90 -2.98 -1.61
N GLY A 687 -15.24 -2.86 -2.89
CA GLY A 687 -14.40 -3.34 -3.99
C GLY A 687 -14.20 -4.86 -4.02
N ASN A 688 -15.13 -5.65 -3.46
CA ASN A 688 -15.04 -7.11 -3.30
C ASN A 688 -15.88 -7.91 -4.32
N ARG A 689 -16.46 -7.26 -5.34
CA ARG A 689 -17.27 -7.87 -6.42
C ARG A 689 -18.41 -8.81 -5.96
N GLY A 690 -18.95 -8.62 -4.75
CA GLY A 690 -20.06 -9.44 -4.26
C GLY A 690 -19.63 -10.75 -3.56
N GLU A 691 -18.34 -10.92 -3.26
CA GLU A 691 -17.81 -12.16 -2.71
C GLU A 691 -18.40 -12.51 -1.32
N PRO A 692 -19.14 -13.64 -1.17
CA PRO A 692 -19.88 -13.96 0.05
C PRO A 692 -19.02 -14.05 1.32
N TYR A 693 -17.76 -14.50 1.21
CA TYR A 693 -16.85 -14.64 2.36
C TYR A 693 -16.58 -13.32 3.08
N PHE A 694 -16.70 -12.19 2.39
CA PHE A 694 -16.44 -10.86 2.94
C PHE A 694 -17.72 -10.09 3.31
N THR A 695 -18.88 -10.75 3.28
CA THR A 695 -20.17 -10.12 3.62
C THR A 695 -20.17 -9.50 5.01
N ALA A 696 -19.48 -10.11 5.98
CA ALA A 696 -19.40 -9.63 7.36
C ALA A 696 -18.52 -8.38 7.54
N VAL A 697 -17.63 -8.08 6.58
CA VAL A 697 -16.71 -6.93 6.67
C VAL A 697 -17.48 -5.61 6.66
N ALA A 698 -18.48 -5.50 5.78
CA ALA A 698 -19.33 -4.31 5.64
C ALA A 698 -20.06 -3.90 6.94
N PRO A 699 -20.89 -4.75 7.57
CA PRO A 699 -21.56 -4.39 8.81
C PRO A 699 -20.58 -4.13 9.96
N LEU A 700 -19.44 -4.82 10.01
CA LEU A 700 -18.39 -4.55 11.00
C LEU A 700 -17.83 -3.13 10.85
N LEU A 701 -17.51 -2.70 9.63
CA LEU A 701 -17.04 -1.34 9.35
C LEU A 701 -18.12 -0.29 9.67
N VAL A 702 -19.40 -0.57 9.40
CA VAL A 702 -20.51 0.32 9.81
C VAL A 702 -20.58 0.48 11.33
N LEU A 703 -20.42 -0.61 12.09
CA LEU A 703 -20.39 -0.55 13.56
C LEU A 703 -19.22 0.28 14.08
N ILE A 704 -18.03 0.07 13.51
CA ILE A 704 -16.82 0.79 13.89
C ILE A 704 -16.96 2.30 13.55
N SER A 705 -17.39 2.64 12.34
CA SER A 705 -17.66 4.03 11.96
C SER A 705 -18.71 4.69 12.84
N THR A 706 -19.80 3.97 13.18
CA THR A 706 -20.85 4.47 14.08
C THR A 706 -20.32 4.72 15.48
N GLY A 707 -19.53 3.80 16.03
CA GLY A 707 -18.94 3.97 17.35
C GLY A 707 -17.92 5.11 17.37
N PHE A 708 -17.17 5.34 16.29
CA PHE A 708 -16.34 6.53 16.16
C PHE A 708 -17.15 7.83 16.14
N VAL A 709 -18.31 7.87 15.47
CA VAL A 709 -19.22 9.03 15.56
C VAL A 709 -19.64 9.28 17.01
N CYS A 710 -19.93 8.22 17.78
CA CYS A 710 -20.26 8.31 19.20
C CYS A 710 -19.05 8.80 20.04
N THR A 711 -17.85 8.28 19.78
CA THR A 711 -16.60 8.72 20.43
C THR A 711 -16.33 10.20 20.16
N THR A 712 -16.44 10.65 18.92
CA THR A 712 -16.27 12.06 18.54
C THR A 712 -17.30 12.95 19.23
N TRP A 713 -18.55 12.49 19.39
CA TRP A 713 -19.54 13.21 20.17
C TRP A 713 -19.11 13.39 21.64
N TYR A 714 -18.64 12.34 22.31
CA TYR A 714 -18.12 12.44 23.68
C TYR A 714 -16.91 13.39 23.77
N LEU A 715 -15.99 13.33 22.81
CA LEU A 715 -14.84 14.22 22.75
C LEU A 715 -15.26 15.69 22.55
N LEU A 716 -16.21 15.97 21.66
CA LEU A 716 -16.74 17.32 21.47
C LEU A 716 -17.41 17.84 22.74
N ARG A 717 -18.17 17.01 23.47
CA ARG A 717 -18.75 17.43 24.77
C ARG A 717 -17.67 17.78 25.79
N LEU A 718 -16.61 16.97 25.88
CA LEU A 718 -15.47 17.22 26.76
C LEU A 718 -14.75 18.52 26.39
N LEU A 719 -14.57 18.79 25.11
CA LEU A 719 -13.89 19.98 24.61
C LEU A 719 -14.73 21.26 24.73
N LEU A 720 -16.05 21.16 24.53
CA LEU A 720 -16.98 22.29 24.69
C LEU A 720 -17.19 22.68 26.16
N TRP A 721 -17.07 21.74 27.11
CA TRP A 721 -17.28 21.99 28.54
C TRP A 721 -16.41 23.13 29.10
N PRO A 722 -15.06 23.15 28.97
CA PRO A 722 -14.24 24.25 29.45
C PRO A 722 -14.50 25.53 28.65
N LEU A 723 -14.61 25.46 27.32
CA LEU A 723 -14.86 26.63 26.47
C LEU A 723 -16.16 27.35 26.84
N SER A 724 -17.21 26.60 27.19
CA SER A 724 -18.50 27.15 27.62
C SER A 724 -18.41 27.92 28.94
N LYS A 725 -17.38 27.66 29.77
CA LYS A 725 -17.13 28.38 31.03
C LYS A 725 -16.29 29.64 30.85
N LEU A 726 -15.41 29.68 29.84
CA LEU A 726 -14.56 30.84 29.55
C LEU A 726 -15.31 31.96 28.81
N GLY A 727 -16.44 31.67 28.18
CA GLY A 727 -17.25 32.67 27.49
C GLY A 727 -17.89 33.66 28.48
N ARG A 728 -17.32 34.86 28.61
CA ARG A 728 -18.04 36.00 29.23
C ARG A 728 -19.27 36.32 28.36
N LEU A 729 -20.42 36.56 28.99
CA LEU A 729 -21.67 36.95 28.32
C LEU A 729 -21.51 38.33 27.65
N GLY A 730 -20.88 38.37 26.48
CA GLY A 730 -20.81 39.54 25.62
C GLY A 730 -22.13 39.71 24.86
N ARG A 731 -22.58 40.96 24.71
CA ARG A 731 -23.78 41.32 23.96
C ARG A 731 -23.60 40.92 22.48
N ARG A 732 -24.50 40.10 21.94
CA ARG A 732 -24.50 39.73 20.51
C ARG A 732 -25.11 40.88 19.70
N ASP A 733 -24.31 41.48 18.82
CA ASP A 733 -24.80 42.42 17.82
C ASP A 733 -25.56 41.67 16.71
N THR A 734 -26.64 42.26 16.20
CA THR A 734 -27.62 41.59 15.31
C THR A 734 -27.48 41.97 13.83
N THR A 735 -26.39 42.64 13.46
CA THR A 735 -26.15 43.16 12.11
C THR A 735 -24.77 42.76 11.60
N VAL A 736 -24.65 42.48 10.29
CA VAL A 736 -23.36 42.32 9.62
C VAL A 736 -22.59 43.64 9.72
N HIS A 737 -21.49 43.64 10.45
CA HIS A 737 -20.61 44.81 10.51
C HIS A 737 -19.85 44.94 9.17
N ARG A 738 -19.63 46.18 8.70
CA ARG A 738 -18.81 46.43 7.50
C ARG A 738 -17.41 45.81 7.64
N SER A 739 -16.87 45.75 8.86
CA SER A 739 -15.60 45.07 9.19
C SER A 739 -15.63 43.56 8.93
N THR A 740 -16.76 42.89 9.10
CA THR A 740 -16.93 41.45 8.82
C THR A 740 -16.88 41.16 7.32
N VAL A 741 -17.55 41.98 6.50
CA VAL A 741 -17.49 41.85 5.04
C VAL A 741 -16.07 42.11 4.54
N ILE A 742 -15.39 43.12 5.09
CA ILE A 742 -13.98 43.42 4.78
C ILE A 742 -13.07 42.26 5.20
N SER A 743 -13.26 41.68 6.39
CA SER A 743 -12.51 40.51 6.85
C SER A 743 -12.76 39.28 5.98
N MET A 744 -13.99 39.05 5.55
CA MET A 744 -14.32 37.94 4.64
C MET A 744 -13.68 38.15 3.27
N ILE A 745 -13.77 39.34 2.67
CA ILE A 745 -13.08 39.67 1.42
C ILE A 745 -11.56 39.48 1.58
N PHE A 746 -10.99 39.93 2.70
CA PHE A 746 -9.58 39.73 2.99
C PHE A 746 -9.20 38.26 3.11
N ILE A 747 -9.98 37.44 3.82
CA ILE A 747 -9.74 35.99 3.93
C ILE A 747 -9.87 35.31 2.56
N LEU A 748 -10.88 35.65 1.76
CA LEU A 748 -11.06 35.08 0.42
C LEU A 748 -9.93 35.51 -0.52
N LEU A 749 -9.43 36.75 -0.41
CA LEU A 749 -8.28 37.26 -1.15
C LEU A 749 -6.98 36.59 -0.67
N LEU A 750 -6.81 36.38 0.63
CA LEU A 750 -5.70 35.64 1.20
C LEU A 750 -5.72 34.19 0.72
N ILE A 751 -6.90 33.56 0.65
CA ILE A 751 -7.05 32.21 0.10
C ILE A 751 -6.70 32.20 -1.38
N PHE A 752 -7.18 33.18 -2.13
CA PHE A 752 -6.91 33.28 -3.56
C PHE A 752 -5.42 33.46 -3.87
N LEU A 753 -4.69 34.20 -3.03
CA LEU A 753 -3.31 34.59 -3.30
C LEU A 753 -2.24 33.75 -2.60
N PHE A 754 -2.49 33.23 -1.39
CA PHE A 754 -1.40 32.75 -0.52
C PHE A 754 -1.74 31.52 0.34
N VAL A 755 -2.96 31.41 0.84
CA VAL A 755 -3.35 30.42 1.85
C VAL A 755 -4.26 29.36 1.24
N PRO A 756 -4.04 28.07 1.46
CA PRO A 756 -4.91 27.04 0.91
C PRO A 756 -6.27 27.06 1.62
N TRP A 757 -7.35 26.72 0.91
CA TRP A 757 -8.72 26.77 1.45
C TRP A 757 -8.89 25.92 2.72
N GLN A 758 -8.06 24.89 2.91
CA GLN A 758 -8.03 23.98 4.06
C GLN A 758 -7.75 24.73 5.37
N VAL A 759 -6.88 25.75 5.36
CA VAL A 759 -6.61 26.60 6.53
C VAL A 759 -7.86 27.39 6.91
N ALA A 760 -8.54 27.96 5.90
CA ALA A 760 -9.78 28.69 6.12
C ALA A 760 -10.90 27.77 6.63
N PHE A 761 -10.99 26.55 6.12
CA PHE A 761 -11.92 25.54 6.61
C PHE A 761 -11.64 25.16 8.07
N LEU A 762 -10.37 24.96 8.44
CA LEU A 762 -9.97 24.70 9.84
C LEU A 762 -10.31 25.89 10.75
N GLY A 763 -10.08 27.12 10.28
CA GLY A 763 -10.50 28.34 10.95
C GLY A 763 -12.03 28.42 11.16
N CYS A 764 -12.80 28.11 10.12
CA CYS A 764 -14.26 28.01 10.20
C CYS A 764 -14.70 27.01 11.25
N TRP A 765 -14.08 25.81 11.29
CA TRP A 765 -14.38 24.80 12.29
C TRP A 765 -14.08 25.29 13.71
N ALA A 766 -12.92 25.93 13.93
CA ALA A 766 -12.52 26.44 15.25
C ALA A 766 -13.46 27.57 15.74
N ILE A 767 -13.84 28.50 14.85
CA ILE A 767 -14.79 29.57 15.17
C ILE A 767 -16.18 28.97 15.45
N HIS A 768 -16.63 28.01 14.64
CA HIS A 768 -17.93 27.36 14.83
C HIS A 768 -18.00 26.57 16.14
N LEU A 769 -16.92 25.90 16.50
CA LEU A 769 -16.76 25.21 17.79
C LEU A 769 -16.88 26.19 18.96
N TYR A 770 -16.21 27.33 18.89
CA TYR A 770 -16.31 28.40 19.89
C TYR A 770 -17.74 28.97 19.98
N ASN A 771 -18.38 29.24 18.83
CA ASN A 771 -19.76 29.71 18.77
C ASN A 771 -20.74 28.71 19.39
N CYS A 772 -20.53 27.41 19.16
CA CYS A 772 -21.30 26.34 19.79
C CYS A 772 -21.12 26.32 21.32
N ALA A 773 -19.90 26.51 21.81
CA ALA A 773 -19.60 26.58 23.24
C ALA A 773 -20.31 27.75 23.94
N ILE A 774 -20.27 28.96 23.33
CA ILE A 774 -20.99 30.13 23.85
C ILE A 774 -22.50 29.88 23.82
N SER A 775 -23.01 29.34 22.71
CA SER A 775 -24.43 29.02 22.59
C SER A 775 -24.89 28.03 23.66
N GLN A 776 -24.06 27.06 24.04
CA GLN A 776 -24.34 26.10 25.11
C GLN A 776 -24.41 26.78 26.48
N ALA A 777 -23.51 27.72 26.76
CA ALA A 777 -23.56 28.53 27.98
C ALA A 777 -24.84 29.37 28.05
N HIS A 778 -25.25 29.96 26.92
CA HIS A 778 -26.47 30.77 26.81
C HIS A 778 -27.73 29.93 27.05
N VAL A 779 -27.84 28.75 26.42
CA VAL A 779 -28.98 27.82 26.63
C VAL A 779 -29.03 27.35 28.09
N ARG A 780 -27.89 27.01 28.69
CA ARG A 780 -27.81 26.64 30.11
C ARG A 780 -28.20 27.78 31.05
N HIS A 781 -27.78 29.01 30.74
CA HIS A 781 -28.13 30.18 31.53
C HIS A 781 -29.64 30.38 31.57
N PHE A 782 -30.30 30.36 30.41
CA PHE A 782 -31.77 30.42 30.34
C PHE A 782 -32.46 29.26 31.05
N ALA A 783 -31.89 28.05 31.01
CA ALA A 783 -32.43 26.89 31.73
C ALA A 783 -32.19 26.96 33.26
N SER A 784 -31.28 27.82 33.73
CA SER A 784 -30.88 27.95 35.14
C SER A 784 -31.56 29.10 35.90
N ILE A 785 -32.31 29.96 35.22
CA ILE A 785 -33.07 31.05 35.86
C ILE A 785 -34.20 30.41 36.69
N PRO A 786 -34.20 30.50 38.03
CA PRO A 786 -35.30 30.02 38.86
C PRO A 786 -36.53 30.91 38.69
N ASP A 787 -37.74 30.33 38.81
CA ASP A 787 -38.98 31.09 38.96
C ASP A 787 -38.79 32.15 40.07
N ALA A 788 -38.88 33.43 39.72
CA ALA A 788 -38.25 34.52 40.46
C ALA A 788 -38.77 34.70 41.90
N VAL A 789 -37.85 34.74 42.87
CA VAL A 789 -38.07 35.36 44.19
C VAL A 789 -38.11 36.88 43.98
N ALA A 790 -39.27 37.50 44.22
CA ALA A 790 -39.43 38.94 44.17
C ALA A 790 -38.74 39.61 45.38
N ILE A 791 -37.86 40.58 45.14
CA ILE A 791 -37.29 41.45 46.18
C ILE A 791 -38.21 42.69 46.32
N PRO A 792 -38.85 42.92 47.47
CA PRO A 792 -39.70 44.10 47.67
C PRO A 792 -38.83 45.35 47.87
N LEU A 793 -39.08 46.39 47.06
CA LEU A 793 -38.53 47.73 47.31
C LEU A 793 -39.40 48.43 48.36
N LEU A 794 -38.84 48.63 49.56
CA LEU A 794 -39.43 49.48 50.60
C LEU A 794 -39.49 50.93 50.10
N ARG A 795 -40.71 51.45 49.93
CA ARG A 795 -40.95 52.89 49.76
C ARG A 795 -41.63 53.42 51.01
N ARG A 796 -41.05 54.51 51.50
CA ARG A 796 -41.37 55.23 52.73
C ARG A 796 -42.71 55.97 52.62
N ASP A 797 -43.50 55.81 53.67
CA ASP A 797 -44.64 56.60 54.16
C ASP A 797 -45.92 56.69 53.28
N GLY A 798 -46.93 55.91 53.69
CA GLY A 798 -48.29 56.41 53.93
C GLY A 798 -49.30 56.43 52.78
N GLU A 799 -49.84 55.27 52.39
CA GLU A 799 -51.28 55.01 52.12
C GLU A 799 -51.51 53.58 51.59
N PRO A 800 -52.57 52.86 51.99
CA PRO A 800 -52.84 51.51 51.51
C PRO A 800 -53.64 51.52 50.20
N GLN A 801 -52.98 51.29 49.06
CA GLN A 801 -53.66 50.87 47.83
C GLN A 801 -53.52 49.36 47.64
N SER A 802 -54.66 48.68 47.48
CA SER A 802 -54.78 47.28 47.10
C SER A 802 -54.17 47.05 45.71
N VAL A 803 -52.91 46.62 45.66
CA VAL A 803 -52.27 46.15 44.44
C VAL A 803 -52.61 44.68 44.23
N THR A 804 -53.54 44.40 43.31
CA THR A 804 -53.65 43.07 42.69
C THR A 804 -52.30 42.70 42.06
N PRO A 805 -51.69 41.55 42.40
CA PRO A 805 -50.45 41.11 41.78
C PRO A 805 -50.77 40.72 40.33
N SER A 806 -50.43 41.60 39.39
CA SER A 806 -50.33 41.20 37.99
C SER A 806 -49.14 40.25 37.84
N HIS A 807 -49.41 38.95 37.94
CA HIS A 807 -48.53 37.91 37.41
C HIS A 807 -48.37 38.16 35.91
N ARG A 808 -47.38 38.94 35.49
CA ARG A 808 -46.83 38.82 34.14
C ARG A 808 -45.84 37.65 34.17
N PRO A 809 -46.15 36.48 33.60
CA PRO A 809 -45.18 35.41 33.48
C PRO A 809 -44.00 35.92 32.62
N VAL A 810 -42.78 35.71 33.10
CA VAL A 810 -41.56 35.93 32.31
C VAL A 810 -41.65 35.02 31.08
N ALA A 811 -41.52 35.60 29.88
CA ALA A 811 -41.63 34.83 28.65
C ALA A 811 -40.51 33.77 28.60
N PRO A 812 -40.82 32.49 28.28
CA PRO A 812 -39.79 31.48 28.06
C PRO A 812 -38.83 31.94 26.95
N PRO A 813 -37.56 31.52 26.98
CA PRO A 813 -36.61 31.84 25.92
C PRO A 813 -37.23 31.45 24.57
N PRO A 814 -37.04 32.27 23.51
CA PRO A 814 -37.64 31.99 22.22
C PRO A 814 -37.25 30.59 21.73
N PRO A 815 -38.20 29.78 21.21
CA PRO A 815 -37.95 28.40 20.81
C PRO A 815 -36.83 28.26 19.76
N PHE A 816 -36.56 29.31 19.00
CA PHE A 816 -35.45 29.36 18.03
C PHE A 816 -34.07 29.34 18.69
N VAL A 817 -33.89 29.75 19.96
CA VAL A 817 -32.57 29.76 20.63
C VAL A 817 -32.05 28.34 20.82
N ALA A 818 -32.90 27.45 21.34
CA ALA A 818 -32.57 26.02 21.46
C ALA A 818 -32.44 25.35 20.08
N GLY A 819 -33.33 25.70 19.14
CA GLY A 819 -33.26 25.21 17.75
C GLY A 819 -31.95 25.57 17.05
N ASN A 820 -31.48 26.82 17.17
CA ASN A 820 -30.22 27.29 16.61
C ASN A 820 -29.02 26.56 17.20
N HIS A 821 -29.00 26.37 18.53
CA HIS A 821 -27.95 25.60 19.18
C HIS A 821 -27.90 24.17 18.62
N ASN A 822 -29.05 23.50 18.53
CA ASN A 822 -29.13 22.14 18.02
C ASN A 822 -28.70 22.06 16.55
N HIS A 823 -29.12 22.98 15.68
CA HIS A 823 -28.63 23.07 14.30
C HIS A 823 -27.11 23.22 14.24
N SER A 824 -26.54 24.15 15.00
CA SER A 824 -25.10 24.40 15.04
C SER A 824 -24.31 23.18 15.52
N MET A 825 -24.81 22.44 16.50
CA MET A 825 -24.17 21.21 17.00
C MET A 825 -24.13 20.10 15.94
N HIS A 826 -25.19 19.93 15.14
CA HIS A 826 -25.18 18.94 14.05
C HIS A 826 -24.18 19.33 12.94
N ILE A 827 -24.10 20.63 12.61
CA ILE A 827 -23.13 21.16 11.64
C ILE A 827 -21.70 20.99 12.16
N LEU A 828 -21.47 21.23 13.46
CA LEU A 828 -20.16 21.05 14.08
C LEU A 828 -19.69 19.61 13.97
N LEU A 829 -20.55 18.63 14.26
CA LEU A 829 -20.21 17.21 14.08
C LEU A 829 -19.91 16.89 12.61
N PHE A 830 -20.70 17.43 11.67
CA PHE A 830 -20.48 17.24 10.22
C PHE A 830 -19.13 17.82 9.77
N MET A 831 -18.83 19.07 10.13
CA MET A 831 -17.54 19.70 9.82
C MET A 831 -16.36 18.95 10.45
N THR A 832 -16.54 18.40 11.66
CA THR A 832 -15.50 17.61 12.35
C THR A 832 -15.12 16.37 11.55
N TRP A 833 -16.06 15.69 10.90
CA TRP A 833 -15.79 14.51 10.07
C TRP A 833 -15.30 14.81 8.65
N LEU A 834 -15.42 16.06 8.19
CA LEU A 834 -14.75 16.52 6.97
C LEU A 834 -13.27 16.84 7.19
N LEU A 835 -12.83 17.11 8.43
CA LEU A 835 -11.43 17.41 8.74
C LEU A 835 -10.46 16.30 8.32
N PRO A 836 -10.69 15.00 8.61
CA PRO A 836 -9.79 13.93 8.14
C PRO A 836 -9.63 13.85 6.62
N LEU A 837 -10.60 14.36 5.85
CA LEU A 837 -10.54 14.37 4.38
C LEU A 837 -9.74 15.58 3.84
N ALA A 838 -9.69 16.69 4.58
CA ALA A 838 -8.99 17.92 4.18
C ALA A 838 -7.60 18.09 4.83
N ALA A 839 -7.41 17.55 6.04
CA ALA A 839 -6.22 17.77 6.85
C ALA A 839 -4.90 17.29 6.21
N PRO A 840 -4.83 16.18 5.44
CA PRO A 840 -3.57 15.74 4.86
C PRO A 840 -2.94 16.77 3.92
N VAL A 841 -3.76 17.50 3.17
CA VAL A 841 -3.27 18.57 2.29
C VAL A 841 -2.79 19.80 3.08
N LEU A 842 -3.45 20.10 4.21
CA LEU A 842 -2.96 21.13 5.14
C LEU A 842 -1.57 20.79 5.69
N VAL A 843 -1.33 19.52 6.02
CA VAL A 843 0.00 19.07 6.48
C VAL A 843 1.06 19.26 5.40
N VAL A 844 0.72 19.00 4.13
CA VAL A 844 1.60 19.29 2.99
C VAL A 844 1.95 20.78 2.95
N TRP A 845 0.95 21.66 3.02
CA TRP A 845 1.18 23.11 2.97
C TRP A 845 2.06 23.62 4.11
N VAL A 846 1.80 23.20 5.36
CA VAL A 846 2.61 23.60 6.53
C VAL A 846 4.06 23.16 6.35
N ARG A 847 4.29 21.94 5.84
CA ARG A 847 5.64 21.42 5.58
C ARG A 847 6.34 22.20 4.47
N THR A 848 5.66 22.44 3.35
CA THR A 848 6.22 23.19 2.23
C THR A 848 6.54 24.63 2.63
N LEU A 849 5.69 25.29 3.43
CA LEU A 849 5.97 26.63 3.96
C LEU A 849 7.21 26.64 4.86
N ALA A 850 7.39 25.61 5.69
CA ALA A 850 8.56 25.48 6.57
C ALA A 850 9.87 25.21 5.80
N GLY A 851 9.80 24.48 4.67
CA GLY A 851 10.97 24.12 3.87
C GLY A 851 11.34 25.13 2.78
N ALA A 852 10.37 25.53 1.95
CA ALA A 852 10.59 26.36 0.77
C ALA A 852 10.21 27.84 0.96
N GLY A 853 9.57 28.20 2.09
CA GLY A 853 9.09 29.56 2.35
C GLY A 853 7.87 29.97 1.49
N LEU A 854 7.59 31.27 1.44
CA LEU A 854 6.45 31.86 0.70
C LEU A 854 6.68 31.98 -0.83
N THR A 855 7.83 31.55 -1.33
CA THR A 855 8.27 31.79 -2.71
C THR A 855 7.72 30.77 -3.72
N THR A 856 6.98 29.76 -3.26
CA THR A 856 6.37 28.76 -4.15
C THR A 856 4.89 29.08 -4.38
N PRO A 857 4.46 29.36 -5.62
CA PRO A 857 3.04 29.48 -5.93
C PRO A 857 2.39 28.12 -5.67
N PHE A 858 1.38 28.07 -4.78
CA PHE A 858 0.64 26.86 -4.45
C PHE A 858 -0.47 26.65 -5.49
N ASP A 859 -0.11 26.28 -6.71
CA ASP A 859 -1.08 26.12 -7.77
C ASP A 859 -2.13 25.04 -7.43
N GLY A 860 -3.41 25.43 -7.49
CA GLY A 860 -4.56 24.51 -7.45
C GLY A 860 -5.33 24.39 -6.12
N ASP A 861 -4.81 24.90 -5.00
CA ASP A 861 -5.47 24.83 -3.68
C ASP A 861 -6.07 26.18 -3.21
N HIS A 862 -6.09 27.15 -4.12
CA HIS A 862 -6.64 28.48 -3.93
C HIS A 862 -8.11 28.59 -4.40
N PHE A 863 -8.78 27.47 -4.67
CA PHE A 863 -10.18 27.48 -5.10
C PHE A 863 -11.09 27.95 -3.97
N VAL A 864 -11.35 29.26 -3.95
CA VAL A 864 -12.06 30.00 -2.90
C VAL A 864 -13.44 29.40 -2.58
N LEU A 865 -14.13 28.86 -3.59
CA LEU A 865 -15.46 28.24 -3.42
C LEU A 865 -15.42 26.96 -2.57
N SER A 866 -14.24 26.39 -2.28
CA SER A 866 -14.11 25.29 -1.33
C SER A 866 -14.32 25.70 0.13
N ALA A 867 -13.95 26.93 0.50
CA ALA A 867 -14.12 27.45 1.87
C ALA A 867 -15.27 28.45 2.00
N ALA A 868 -15.62 29.18 0.93
CA ALA A 868 -16.63 30.24 0.97
C ALA A 868 -17.99 29.82 1.58
N PRO A 869 -18.57 28.65 1.25
CA PRO A 869 -19.82 28.21 1.88
C PRO A 869 -19.72 28.09 3.40
N PHE A 870 -18.61 27.56 3.91
CA PHE A 870 -18.41 27.40 5.34
C PHE A 870 -18.17 28.74 6.04
N LEU A 871 -17.42 29.65 5.41
CA LEU A 871 -17.20 31.01 5.94
C LEU A 871 -18.52 31.76 6.15
N VAL A 872 -19.38 31.80 5.11
CA VAL A 872 -20.68 32.48 5.19
C VAL A 872 -21.59 31.81 6.22
N LEU A 873 -21.59 30.47 6.27
CA LEU A 873 -22.39 29.72 7.25
C LEU A 873 -21.99 30.03 8.69
N VAL A 874 -20.69 29.98 8.99
CA VAL A 874 -20.17 30.18 10.34
C VAL A 874 -20.31 31.64 10.77
N ASP A 875 -20.09 32.57 9.84
CA ASP A 875 -20.33 34.00 10.09
C ASP A 875 -21.82 34.24 10.41
N PHE A 876 -22.74 33.81 9.54
CA PHE A 876 -24.18 33.99 9.77
C PHE A 876 -24.65 33.38 11.09
N ALA A 877 -24.15 32.18 11.44
CA ALA A 877 -24.47 31.51 12.70
C ALA A 877 -23.98 32.26 13.95
N SER A 878 -23.00 33.16 13.81
CA SER A 878 -22.42 33.91 14.92
C SER A 878 -23.27 35.10 15.37
N TRP A 879 -23.99 35.76 14.45
CA TRP A 879 -24.70 37.03 14.70
C TRP A 879 -26.21 36.97 14.49
N VAL A 880 -26.76 35.89 13.90
CA VAL A 880 -28.20 35.81 13.63
C VAL A 880 -29.06 35.90 14.92
N GLY A 881 -29.96 36.88 14.95
CA GLY A 881 -30.88 37.14 16.07
C GLY A 881 -32.21 36.37 16.03
N GLY A 882 -32.46 35.59 14.98
CA GLY A 882 -33.68 34.79 14.76
C GLY A 882 -33.38 33.33 14.38
N PRO A 883 -34.33 32.57 13.82
CA PRO A 883 -34.10 31.17 13.43
C PRO A 883 -32.93 31.04 12.45
N LEU A 884 -32.01 30.09 12.68
CA LEU A 884 -30.79 29.92 11.88
C LEU A 884 -31.11 29.46 10.45
N PHE A 885 -32.11 28.59 10.30
CA PHE A 885 -32.58 28.14 9.00
C PHE A 885 -34.08 28.26 8.90
N GLU A 886 -34.54 28.80 7.77
CA GLU A 886 -35.95 28.87 7.43
C GLU A 886 -36.15 28.26 6.05
N LYS A 887 -37.11 27.33 5.98
CA LYS A 887 -37.47 26.67 4.73
C LYS A 887 -38.18 27.65 3.81
N GLN A 888 -37.70 27.76 2.57
CA GLN A 888 -38.27 28.64 1.57
C GLN A 888 -39.48 28.01 0.87
N ARG A 889 -40.39 28.83 0.33
CA ARG A 889 -41.61 28.33 -0.33
C ARG A 889 -41.32 27.44 -1.55
N PHE A 890 -40.26 27.73 -2.30
CA PHE A 890 -39.84 26.94 -3.45
C PHE A 890 -39.12 25.63 -3.06
N GLU A 891 -38.81 25.40 -1.77
CA GLU A 891 -38.31 24.11 -1.26
C GLU A 891 -39.44 23.10 -0.98
N ARG A 892 -40.70 23.42 -1.37
CA ARG A 892 -41.84 22.51 -1.28
C ARG A 892 -41.66 21.20 -2.08
N PRO A 893 -41.30 21.22 -3.38
CA PRO A 893 -41.08 19.99 -4.16
C PRO A 893 -39.84 19.23 -3.69
N MET A 894 -38.75 19.93 -3.40
CA MET A 894 -37.50 19.31 -2.95
C MET A 894 -36.78 20.25 -1.98
N SER A 895 -36.59 19.78 -0.75
CA SER A 895 -35.84 20.51 0.27
C SER A 895 -34.33 20.36 0.06
N VAL A 896 -33.57 21.41 0.38
CA VAL A 896 -32.10 21.40 0.35
C VAL A 896 -31.50 20.29 1.23
N ARG A 897 -32.23 19.81 2.25
CA ARG A 897 -31.76 18.71 3.10
C ARG A 897 -31.39 17.46 2.30
N TRP A 898 -32.04 17.20 1.16
CA TRP A 898 -31.75 16.03 0.30
C TRP A 898 -30.32 16.01 -0.25
N ALA A 899 -29.62 17.16 -0.30
CA ALA A 899 -28.20 17.19 -0.61
C ALA A 899 -27.37 16.35 0.40
N PHE A 900 -27.75 16.31 1.68
CA PHE A 900 -27.07 15.48 2.68
C PHE A 900 -27.40 13.99 2.57
N ALA A 901 -28.56 13.63 2.01
CA ALA A 901 -28.85 12.25 1.63
C ALA A 901 -27.95 11.81 0.46
N CYS A 902 -27.67 12.71 -0.50
CA CYS A 902 -26.70 12.47 -1.58
C CYS A 902 -25.27 12.30 -1.02
N VAL A 903 -24.82 13.19 -0.13
CA VAL A 903 -23.52 13.04 0.56
C VAL A 903 -23.44 11.68 1.25
N SER A 904 -24.47 11.29 2.01
CA SER A 904 -24.55 9.99 2.68
C SER A 904 -24.43 8.81 1.69
N GLY A 905 -25.21 8.84 0.60
CA GLY A 905 -25.18 7.80 -0.43
C GLY A 905 -23.81 7.66 -1.10
N VAL A 906 -23.18 8.79 -1.46
CA VAL A 906 -21.84 8.79 -2.09
C VAL A 906 -20.77 8.35 -1.10
N SER A 907 -20.84 8.75 0.16
CA SER A 907 -19.94 8.26 1.21
C SER A 907 -19.94 6.74 1.30
N PHE A 908 -21.11 6.09 1.28
CA PHE A 908 -21.18 4.64 1.36
C PHE A 908 -20.78 3.95 0.05
N LEU A 909 -21.23 4.45 -1.10
CA LEU A 909 -21.10 3.73 -2.38
C LEU A 909 -19.81 4.01 -3.15
N LEU A 910 -19.28 5.23 -3.12
CA LEU A 910 -18.10 5.63 -3.90
C LEU A 910 -16.95 6.13 -3.04
N GLY A 911 -17.26 6.61 -1.83
CA GLY A 911 -16.32 7.29 -0.97
C GLY A 911 -15.16 6.42 -0.48
N SER A 912 -15.33 5.09 -0.44
CA SER A 912 -14.25 4.14 -0.16
C SER A 912 -13.13 4.16 -1.21
N ARG A 913 -13.47 4.29 -2.50
CA ARG A 913 -12.50 4.42 -3.60
C ARG A 913 -12.12 5.88 -3.86
N LYS A 914 -13.05 6.80 -3.71
CA LYS A 914 -12.88 8.23 -4.01
C LYS A 914 -13.28 9.13 -2.84
N PRO A 915 -12.51 9.13 -1.73
CA PRO A 915 -12.77 10.00 -0.58
C PRO A 915 -12.93 11.49 -0.93
N TYR A 916 -12.18 12.03 -1.90
CA TYR A 916 -12.27 13.44 -2.32
C TYR A 916 -13.68 13.85 -2.77
N LEU A 917 -14.41 12.95 -3.44
CA LEU A 917 -15.78 13.22 -3.90
C LEU A 917 -16.74 13.51 -2.74
N VAL A 918 -16.49 12.92 -1.56
CA VAL A 918 -17.32 13.12 -0.37
C VAL A 918 -17.18 14.55 0.13
N PHE A 919 -15.94 15.07 0.18
CA PHE A 919 -15.69 16.46 0.55
C PHE A 919 -16.27 17.42 -0.51
N ASP A 920 -16.09 17.13 -1.79
CA ASP A 920 -16.62 17.95 -2.89
C ASP A 920 -18.15 18.05 -2.88
N LEU A 921 -18.85 16.96 -2.56
CA LEU A 921 -20.30 17.01 -2.39
C LEU A 921 -20.73 17.70 -1.10
N ALA A 922 -19.96 17.54 -0.02
CA ALA A 922 -20.24 18.21 1.24
C ALA A 922 -20.16 19.74 1.11
N LYS A 923 -19.13 20.28 0.44
CA LYS A 923 -19.03 21.72 0.18
C LYS A 923 -20.17 22.23 -0.69
N VAL A 924 -20.59 21.46 -1.71
CA VAL A 924 -21.74 21.81 -2.56
C VAL A 924 -23.04 21.79 -1.75
N ALA A 925 -23.26 20.78 -0.91
CA ALA A 925 -24.43 20.70 -0.04
C ALA A 925 -24.54 21.90 0.91
N ILE A 926 -23.43 22.31 1.53
CA ILE A 926 -23.38 23.50 2.39
C ILE A 926 -23.58 24.77 1.56
N GLY A 927 -23.00 24.85 0.36
CA GLY A 927 -23.22 25.95 -0.59
C GLY A 927 -24.70 26.13 -0.93
N LEU A 928 -25.42 25.04 -1.21
CA LEU A 928 -26.86 25.09 -1.46
C LEU A 928 -27.64 25.60 -0.24
N VAL A 929 -27.28 25.19 0.97
CA VAL A 929 -27.89 25.70 2.21
C VAL A 929 -27.65 27.21 2.36
N VAL A 930 -26.42 27.65 2.12
CA VAL A 930 -26.04 29.06 2.20
C VAL A 930 -26.82 29.88 1.19
N VAL A 931 -26.85 29.47 -0.07
CA VAL A 931 -27.58 30.18 -1.12
C VAL A 931 -29.07 30.23 -0.79
N VAL A 932 -29.70 29.09 -0.52
CA VAL A 932 -31.17 29.00 -0.40
C VAL A 932 -31.70 29.55 0.92
N ARG A 933 -31.10 29.19 2.05
CA ARG A 933 -31.66 29.46 3.40
C ARG A 933 -31.02 30.64 4.11
N ILE A 934 -29.79 31.00 3.76
CA ILE A 934 -29.05 32.12 4.40
C ILE A 934 -29.06 33.36 3.49
N GLY A 935 -28.85 33.18 2.18
CA GLY A 935 -28.55 34.24 1.21
C GLY A 935 -29.36 35.53 1.36
N PRO A 936 -30.71 35.50 1.24
CA PRO A 936 -31.51 36.72 1.37
C PRO A 936 -31.32 37.43 2.72
N ARG A 937 -31.26 36.65 3.81
CA ARG A 937 -31.16 37.16 5.18
C ARG A 937 -29.78 37.67 5.53
N TYR A 938 -28.75 37.11 4.92
CA TYR A 938 -27.38 37.62 5.01
C TYR A 938 -27.29 39.07 4.50
N TRP A 939 -28.04 39.38 3.43
CA TRP A 939 -28.09 40.72 2.81
C TRP A 939 -29.23 41.61 3.34
N GLY A 940 -29.84 41.27 4.47
CA GLY A 940 -30.87 42.08 5.13
C GLY A 940 -32.29 41.96 4.53
N ARG A 941 -32.54 41.04 3.59
CA ARG A 941 -33.89 40.72 3.10
C ARG A 941 -34.55 39.68 4.01
N SER A 942 -35.85 39.81 4.26
CA SER A 942 -36.58 38.86 5.11
C SER A 942 -36.79 37.48 4.47
N SER A 943 -36.90 37.40 3.14
CA SER A 943 -37.02 36.15 2.37
C SER A 943 -36.71 36.37 0.88
N TRP A 944 -36.64 35.30 0.08
CA TRP A 944 -36.62 35.42 -1.38
C TRP A 944 -37.91 36.09 -1.87
N ALA A 945 -37.80 36.97 -2.89
CA ALA A 945 -38.98 37.59 -3.49
C ALA A 945 -39.95 36.50 -3.98
N PRO A 946 -41.28 36.69 -3.83
CA PRO A 946 -42.24 35.77 -4.40
C PRO A 946 -42.04 35.76 -5.92
N VAL A 947 -41.68 34.59 -6.46
CA VAL A 947 -41.73 34.30 -7.90
C VAL A 947 -43.15 33.93 -8.27
#